data_AF-A0A847W2D8-F1
#
_entry.id   AF-A0A847W2D8-F1
#
_cell.length_a   1.000
_cell.length_b   1.000
_cell.length_c   1.000
_cell.angle_alpha   90.00
_cell.angle_beta   90.00
_cell.angle_gamma   90.00
#
_symmetry.space_group_name_H-M   'P 1'
#
loop_
_entity.id
_entity.type
_entity.pdbx_description
1 polymer ?
#
loop_
_entity_poly.entity_id
_entity_poly.type
_entity_poly.pdbx_seq_one_letter_code
_entity_poly.pdbx_strand_id
1 'polypeptide(L)'
;MKKEQRTWLTLLIFGLLGQLAWTIENMYFNVFVYNTLSGNVDVIASMVALSAITATVTTLFMGAISDKLGKRKIFITLGYFIWGLTVIAFAFINLENITKYFPYIEAATAGGIFAIIMDCIMTFFGSTANDAAFNAWITDEIDNTDRSKYETVLATLPLISMIIVFGLLDGLTQQGKWDTFFFIIGGSVSAGGILGIFLIKETPATKSKNSVFSNIIYGFKPSVVKENKSLYLSLTCLLMLAIATQVFMPYFIIYIQAYLHINDYALILAAVLLVSSAISVLFGTVIDKLGTFKVFIPATLAFVIGLMLMFFARTIGTIILSGIVMMSGNLLLTAIINGSIRNYTPQNKAGLFQGIRMIFAVMLPMIIGPVIGALVIKNSGNTYVDLGVVKEVPTPAIWLASAIVAVLILVPFYFLSKEDKKQRKVHNKLLTTYGEQFDINNVLPEYPRPQLVRDSYINLNGIWKYTINQSEEIPSSFEGDVIVPYSIESVLSRVNKTITPDDVLWYKKIFTLPKDFNKGLVHLHFGAVDQICRVYINKQLVGEHIGGYLPFSFEISQYLQKENELIVYVKDLTDTSYHSKGKQSSNRGGIWYTPTSGIWQTVWLESTPINYIQSVKISIDYDVKKVNLVINGNSENYNVAIKEGNKIVFNQKVESNTAIKLDNINSWTPESPFLYDLTISNGEDTVSSYFGMRKFSIGSDKYGKKRLMLNNQPYFHKGVLDQGYYSDGIYTPASYKQMEDDIKMLKEMGFNTIRKHIKIDPLYFYYLCDKMGMLVWQDMVNGGGRYSDLIVTYLPFLKVLNIKDKHYGLFARKNKAGRELFIKEMKKTVDLLYNTVSLALWVPFNEGWGQFDAIEISELLRSWDSSRTIDHASGWHDQKGGDLFSKHIYFDKIKFEDDDRVWALTEYGGYSWAVNGHTYNDAKFGYLVFNNKLDLQSAFIQLHNEQIVPLVEKGLSAIIYTQLSDVEDEVNGLITYDRKIVKFDTKVVKSVLDKLQF
;
A
#
# COMPACT_ATOMS: atom_id res chain seq x y z
N MET A 1 -28.71 -7.71 1.51
CA MET A 1 -28.10 -6.48 2.05
C MET A 1 -26.60 -6.52 1.77
N LYS A 2 -26.02 -5.47 1.14
CA LYS A 2 -24.57 -5.38 0.88
C LYS A 2 -23.80 -5.39 2.21
N LYS A 3 -22.54 -5.88 2.22
CA LYS A 3 -21.72 -6.00 3.46
C LYS A 3 -21.66 -4.69 4.23
N GLU A 4 -21.44 -3.59 3.54
CA GLU A 4 -21.34 -2.25 4.12
C GLU A 4 -22.66 -1.80 4.79
N GLN A 5 -23.79 -1.93 4.09
CA GLN A 5 -25.12 -1.61 4.63
C GLN A 5 -25.43 -2.40 5.90
N ARG A 6 -25.06 -3.68 5.91
CA ARG A 6 -25.24 -4.55 7.07
C ARG A 6 -24.37 -4.12 8.25
N THR A 7 -23.13 -3.69 7.97
CA THR A 7 -22.19 -3.21 8.99
C THR A 7 -22.70 -1.92 9.62
N TRP A 8 -23.16 -0.96 8.81
CA TRP A 8 -23.81 0.26 9.28
C TRP A 8 -25.05 -0.03 10.12
N LEU A 9 -25.94 -0.91 9.64
CA LEU A 9 -27.15 -1.27 10.37
C LEU A 9 -26.82 -1.92 11.73
N THR A 10 -25.84 -2.82 11.75
CA THR A 10 -25.37 -3.48 12.98
C THR A 10 -24.78 -2.44 13.94
N LEU A 11 -23.93 -1.55 13.44
CA LEU A 11 -23.28 -0.52 14.24
C LEU A 11 -24.29 0.44 14.87
N LEU A 12 -25.27 0.90 14.09
CA LEU A 12 -26.32 1.82 14.58
C LEU A 12 -27.22 1.16 15.63
N ILE A 13 -27.66 -0.08 15.38
CA ILE A 13 -28.56 -0.79 16.30
C ILE A 13 -27.85 -1.12 17.62
N PHE A 14 -26.71 -1.81 17.56
CA PHE A 14 -26.02 -2.25 18.78
C PHE A 14 -25.33 -1.09 19.49
N GLY A 15 -24.81 -0.12 18.74
CA GLY A 15 -24.29 1.10 19.33
C GLY A 15 -25.37 1.87 20.07
N LEU A 16 -26.57 2.05 19.51
CA LEU A 16 -27.65 2.79 20.17
C LEU A 16 -28.24 2.01 21.35
N LEU A 17 -28.55 0.72 21.17
CA LEU A 17 -29.12 -0.11 22.24
C LEU A 17 -28.19 -0.22 23.45
N GLY A 18 -26.88 -0.33 23.21
CA GLY A 18 -25.90 -0.33 24.28
C GLY A 18 -25.89 0.98 25.06
N GLN A 19 -26.01 2.11 24.37
CA GLN A 19 -26.08 3.42 25.03
C GLN A 19 -27.41 3.65 25.75
N LEU A 20 -28.53 3.11 25.25
CA LEU A 20 -29.84 3.16 25.91
C LEU A 20 -29.82 2.44 27.25
N ALA A 21 -29.35 1.20 27.26
CA ALA A 21 -29.21 0.42 28.49
C ALA A 21 -28.23 1.09 29.47
N TRP A 22 -27.08 1.56 28.98
CA TRP A 22 -26.09 2.28 29.80
C TRP A 22 -26.64 3.57 30.43
N THR A 23 -27.44 4.34 29.67
CA THR A 23 -28.05 5.59 30.16
C THR A 23 -29.00 5.31 31.32
N ILE A 24 -29.73 4.20 31.26
CA ILE A 24 -30.66 3.81 32.31
C ILE A 24 -29.90 3.31 33.53
N GLU A 25 -28.90 2.43 33.32
CA GLU A 25 -27.94 1.95 34.32
C GLU A 25 -27.37 3.10 35.16
N ASN A 26 -26.86 4.13 34.50
CA ASN A 26 -26.10 5.17 35.20
C ASN A 26 -26.94 6.37 35.67
N MET A 27 -28.16 6.57 35.14
CA MET A 27 -28.97 7.74 35.47
C MET A 27 -30.28 7.38 36.17
N TYR A 28 -31.06 6.44 35.64
CA TYR A 28 -32.41 6.16 36.15
C TYR A 28 -32.46 5.11 37.24
N PHE A 29 -31.54 4.14 37.24
CA PHE A 29 -31.48 3.16 38.33
C PHE A 29 -31.13 3.82 39.66
N ASN A 30 -30.21 4.79 39.66
CA ASN A 30 -29.91 5.59 40.85
C ASN A 30 -31.15 6.28 41.41
N VAL A 31 -31.96 6.88 40.54
CA VAL A 31 -33.22 7.54 40.89
C VAL A 31 -34.26 6.55 41.42
N PHE A 32 -34.39 5.39 40.77
CA PHE A 32 -35.31 4.33 41.19
C PHE A 32 -34.94 3.75 42.56
N VAL A 33 -33.68 3.39 42.79
CA VAL A 33 -33.20 2.84 44.07
C VAL A 33 -33.39 3.84 45.21
N TYR A 34 -33.16 5.12 44.94
CA TYR A 34 -33.38 6.19 45.91
C TYR A 34 -34.87 6.36 46.23
N ASN A 35 -35.71 6.55 45.20
CA ASN A 35 -37.12 6.90 45.37
C ASN A 35 -38.00 5.72 45.80
N THR A 36 -37.60 4.48 45.49
CA THR A 36 -38.46 3.30 45.63
C THR A 36 -37.95 2.27 46.62
N LEU A 37 -36.65 2.23 46.95
CA LEU A 37 -36.08 1.15 47.76
C LEU A 37 -35.46 1.60 49.08
N SER A 38 -34.52 2.53 49.06
CA SER A 38 -33.68 2.80 50.26
C SER A 38 -33.73 4.22 50.79
N GLY A 39 -33.96 5.23 49.94
CA GLY A 39 -33.77 6.65 50.30
C GLY A 39 -32.34 6.99 50.78
N ASN A 40 -31.38 6.06 50.66
CA ASN A 40 -30.04 6.20 51.21
C ASN A 40 -29.03 6.46 50.09
N VAL A 41 -28.36 7.60 50.15
CA VAL A 41 -27.38 8.05 49.17
C VAL A 41 -26.09 7.20 49.20
N ASP A 42 -25.75 6.59 50.35
CA ASP A 42 -24.58 5.72 50.48
C ASP A 42 -24.72 4.41 49.68
N VAL A 43 -25.96 3.92 49.53
CA VAL A 43 -26.28 2.76 48.69
C VAL A 43 -26.00 3.08 47.22
N ILE A 44 -26.36 4.28 46.77
CA ILE A 44 -26.12 4.77 45.40
C ILE A 44 -24.61 4.89 45.14
N ALA A 45 -23.89 5.52 46.07
CA ALA A 45 -22.45 5.67 45.96
C ALA A 45 -21.72 4.31 45.89
N SER A 46 -22.15 3.35 46.71
CA SER A 46 -21.62 1.99 46.71
C SER A 46 -21.95 1.24 45.42
N MET A 47 -23.19 1.38 44.92
CA MET A 47 -23.65 0.77 43.66
C MET A 47 -22.81 1.25 42.47
N VAL A 48 -22.68 2.57 42.30
CA VAL A 48 -21.90 3.17 41.20
C VAL A 48 -20.43 2.75 41.26
N ALA A 49 -19.81 2.73 42.45
CA ALA A 49 -18.42 2.33 42.61
C ALA A 49 -18.19 0.85 42.28
N LEU A 50 -19.04 -0.05 42.79
CA LEU A 50 -18.94 -1.49 42.53
C LEU A 50 -19.26 -1.85 41.08
N SER A 51 -20.20 -1.15 40.46
CA SER A 51 -20.51 -1.28 39.03
C SER A 51 -19.33 -0.89 38.15
N ALA A 52 -18.67 0.25 38.41
CA ALA A 52 -17.49 0.67 37.64
C ALA A 52 -16.32 -0.34 37.73
N ILE A 53 -16.10 -0.94 38.90
CA ILE A 53 -15.13 -2.01 39.10
C ILE A 53 -15.56 -3.26 38.31
N THR A 54 -16.83 -3.64 38.42
CA THR A 54 -17.40 -4.80 37.73
C THR A 54 -17.27 -4.67 36.22
N ALA A 55 -17.60 -3.51 35.64
CA ALA A 55 -17.42 -3.21 34.22
C ALA A 55 -15.97 -3.42 33.78
N THR A 56 -15.03 -2.77 34.47
CA THR A 56 -13.60 -2.82 34.11
C THR A 56 -13.02 -4.24 34.19
N VAL A 57 -13.30 -4.95 35.29
CA VAL A 57 -12.83 -6.34 35.47
C VAL A 57 -13.47 -7.25 34.43
N THR A 58 -14.78 -7.12 34.21
CA THR A 58 -15.50 -7.95 33.24
C THR A 58 -14.96 -7.74 31.83
N THR A 59 -14.75 -6.51 31.39
CA THR A 59 -14.21 -6.23 30.06
C THR A 59 -12.83 -6.83 29.87
N LEU A 60 -11.97 -6.79 30.89
CA LEU A 60 -10.63 -7.36 30.85
C LEU A 60 -10.64 -8.88 30.66
N PHE A 61 -11.48 -9.58 31.44
CA PHE A 61 -11.58 -11.04 31.37
C PHE A 61 -12.34 -11.51 30.13
N MET A 62 -13.53 -10.97 29.89
CA MET A 62 -14.39 -11.40 28.78
C MET A 62 -13.83 -10.97 27.44
N GLY A 63 -13.12 -9.84 27.36
CA GLY A 63 -12.34 -9.43 26.20
C GLY A 63 -11.28 -10.45 25.83
N ALA A 64 -10.43 -10.85 26.79
CA ALA A 64 -9.40 -11.87 26.59
C ALA A 64 -9.97 -13.26 26.25
N ILE A 65 -11.13 -13.63 26.84
CA ILE A 65 -11.84 -14.87 26.51
C ILE A 65 -12.38 -14.82 25.08
N SER A 66 -12.97 -13.69 24.65
CA SER A 66 -13.50 -13.53 23.30
C SER A 66 -12.41 -13.66 22.23
N ASP A 67 -11.23 -13.09 22.47
CA ASP A 67 -10.06 -13.22 21.58
C ASP A 67 -9.53 -14.67 21.55
N LYS A 68 -9.46 -15.35 22.71
CA LYS A 68 -9.00 -16.74 22.78
C LYS A 68 -9.92 -17.68 21.99
N LEU A 69 -11.23 -17.50 22.10
CA LEU A 69 -12.22 -18.33 21.42
C LEU A 69 -12.37 -17.98 19.94
N GLY A 70 -11.93 -16.78 19.53
CA GLY A 70 -12.09 -16.29 18.16
C GLY A 70 -13.57 -16.16 17.76
N LYS A 71 -14.45 -15.92 18.75
CA LYS A 71 -15.89 -15.78 18.56
C LYS A 71 -16.36 -14.55 19.32
N ARG A 72 -16.91 -13.56 18.62
CA ARG A 72 -17.50 -12.35 19.22
C ARG A 72 -19.02 -12.37 19.16
N LYS A 73 -19.58 -12.95 18.10
CA LYS A 73 -21.03 -12.94 17.86
C LYS A 73 -21.82 -13.45 19.06
N ILE A 74 -21.40 -14.57 19.64
CA ILE A 74 -22.12 -15.20 20.75
C ILE A 74 -22.16 -14.32 22.00
N PHE A 75 -21.05 -13.63 22.30
CA PHE A 75 -20.96 -12.73 23.45
C PHE A 75 -21.83 -11.49 23.26
N ILE A 76 -21.90 -10.97 22.02
CA ILE A 76 -22.78 -9.84 21.70
C ILE A 76 -24.24 -10.27 21.78
N THR A 77 -24.65 -11.31 21.06
CA THR A 77 -26.07 -11.69 20.96
C THR A 77 -26.64 -12.15 22.30
N LEU A 78 -25.94 -13.06 22.97
CA LEU A 78 -26.39 -13.59 24.26
C LEU A 78 -26.28 -12.53 25.36
N GLY A 79 -25.21 -11.74 25.33
CA GLY A 79 -24.98 -10.68 26.30
C GLY A 79 -26.06 -9.60 26.24
N TYR A 80 -26.39 -9.07 25.05
CA TYR A 80 -27.49 -8.11 24.90
C TYR A 80 -28.85 -8.71 25.28
N PHE A 81 -29.09 -9.98 24.96
CA PHE A 81 -30.33 -10.66 25.35
C PHE A 81 -30.48 -10.72 26.88
N ILE A 82 -29.46 -11.22 27.58
CA ILE A 82 -29.49 -11.34 29.04
C ILE A 82 -29.47 -9.97 29.71
N TRP A 83 -28.72 -9.00 29.16
CA TRP A 83 -28.68 -7.64 29.69
C TRP A 83 -30.08 -7.00 29.70
N GLY A 84 -30.85 -7.16 28.61
CA GLY A 84 -32.23 -6.71 28.58
C GLY A 84 -33.14 -7.40 29.60
N LEU A 85 -32.98 -8.72 29.81
CA LEU A 85 -33.71 -9.45 30.85
C LEU A 85 -33.36 -8.98 32.25
N THR A 86 -32.09 -8.65 32.51
CA THR A 86 -31.68 -8.09 33.80
C THR A 86 -32.28 -6.71 34.05
N VAL A 87 -32.44 -5.88 33.02
CA VAL A 87 -33.17 -4.60 33.12
C VAL A 87 -34.66 -4.84 33.44
N ILE A 88 -35.30 -5.81 32.78
CA ILE A 88 -36.70 -6.17 33.05
C ILE A 88 -36.88 -6.65 34.50
N ALA A 89 -35.91 -7.37 35.06
CA ALA A 89 -36.00 -7.89 36.42
C ALA A 89 -36.28 -6.79 37.46
N PHE A 90 -35.82 -5.56 37.23
CA PHE A 90 -36.08 -4.42 38.10
C PHE A 90 -37.53 -3.95 38.12
N ALA A 91 -38.33 -4.25 37.08
CA ALA A 91 -39.77 -3.99 37.08
C ALA A 91 -40.50 -4.74 38.21
N PHE A 92 -39.90 -5.82 38.72
CA PHE A 92 -40.48 -6.65 39.78
C PHE A 92 -39.93 -6.34 41.17
N ILE A 93 -38.97 -5.41 41.28
CA ILE A 93 -38.32 -5.06 42.55
C ILE A 93 -39.13 -3.93 43.20
N ASN A 94 -39.86 -4.24 44.27
CA ASN A 94 -40.54 -3.26 45.12
C ASN A 94 -40.44 -3.67 46.60
N LEU A 95 -40.68 -2.73 47.50
CA LEU A 95 -40.59 -2.95 48.96
C LEU A 95 -41.49 -4.10 49.45
N GLU A 96 -42.66 -4.29 48.84
CA GLU A 96 -43.60 -5.36 49.18
C GLU A 96 -43.04 -6.75 48.86
N ASN A 97 -42.47 -6.92 47.66
CA ASN A 97 -41.81 -8.15 47.24
C ASN A 97 -40.52 -8.41 48.04
N ILE A 98 -39.72 -7.38 48.32
CA ILE A 98 -38.48 -7.53 49.11
C ILE A 98 -38.80 -7.98 50.54
N THR A 99 -39.81 -7.40 51.18
CA THR A 99 -40.25 -7.79 52.53
C THR A 99 -40.76 -9.23 52.56
N LYS A 100 -41.39 -9.70 51.48
CA LYS A 100 -41.87 -11.08 51.34
C LYS A 100 -40.74 -12.11 51.25
N TYR A 101 -39.63 -11.78 50.60
CA TYR A 101 -38.50 -12.71 50.39
C TYR A 101 -37.40 -12.60 51.47
N PHE A 102 -37.28 -11.45 52.14
CA PHE A 102 -36.29 -11.21 53.19
C PHE A 102 -36.93 -10.68 54.49
N PRO A 103 -37.72 -11.49 55.21
CA PRO A 103 -38.53 -11.02 56.34
C PRO A 103 -37.73 -10.64 57.60
N TYR A 104 -36.43 -10.97 57.66
CA TYR A 104 -35.56 -10.78 58.84
C TYR A 104 -34.57 -9.61 58.71
N ILE A 105 -34.60 -8.87 57.60
CA ILE A 105 -33.75 -7.70 57.36
C ILE A 105 -34.68 -6.51 57.12
N GLU A 106 -34.31 -5.33 57.61
CA GLU A 106 -35.04 -4.10 57.32
C GLU A 106 -35.18 -3.91 55.80
N ALA A 107 -36.42 -3.79 55.31
CA ALA A 107 -36.74 -3.89 53.89
C ALA A 107 -35.97 -2.89 53.01
N ALA A 108 -35.66 -1.70 53.54
CA ALA A 108 -34.87 -0.68 52.86
C ALA A 108 -33.39 -1.09 52.70
N THR A 109 -32.81 -1.70 53.73
CA THR A 109 -31.42 -2.21 53.72
C THR A 109 -31.30 -3.44 52.83
N ALA A 110 -32.25 -4.38 52.92
CA ALA A 110 -32.33 -5.54 52.03
C ALA A 110 -32.51 -5.12 50.57
N GLY A 111 -33.38 -4.13 50.31
CA GLY A 111 -33.61 -3.57 48.98
C GLY A 111 -32.38 -2.87 48.41
N GLY A 112 -31.63 -2.13 49.23
CA GLY A 112 -30.38 -1.48 48.82
C GLY A 112 -29.28 -2.49 48.46
N ILE A 113 -29.06 -3.52 49.29
CA ILE A 113 -28.06 -4.58 48.99
C ILE A 113 -28.45 -5.35 47.73
N PHE A 114 -29.74 -5.69 47.58
CA PHE A 114 -30.23 -6.40 46.40
C PHE A 114 -30.05 -5.57 45.13
N ALA A 115 -30.32 -4.26 45.19
CA ALA A 115 -30.10 -3.35 44.06
C ALA A 115 -28.62 -3.33 43.64
N ILE A 116 -27.67 -3.25 44.58
CA ILE A 116 -26.23 -3.29 44.30
C ILE A 116 -25.84 -4.59 43.57
N ILE A 117 -26.34 -5.74 44.05
CA ILE A 117 -26.04 -7.05 43.45
C ILE A 117 -26.61 -7.12 42.03
N MET A 118 -27.87 -6.73 41.86
CA MET A 118 -28.55 -6.75 40.56
C MET A 118 -27.91 -5.80 39.56
N ASP A 119 -27.45 -4.63 40.01
CA ASP A 119 -26.70 -3.68 39.20
C ASP A 119 -25.39 -4.30 38.72
N CYS A 120 -24.59 -4.91 39.61
CA CYS A 120 -23.36 -5.60 39.21
C CYS A 120 -23.61 -6.74 38.22
N ILE A 121 -24.69 -7.52 38.39
CA ILE A 121 -25.06 -8.59 37.44
C ILE A 121 -25.40 -7.99 36.06
N MET A 122 -26.19 -6.93 36.04
CA MET A 122 -26.55 -6.20 34.83
C MET A 122 -25.31 -5.65 34.13
N THR A 123 -24.42 -4.97 34.86
CA THR A 123 -23.14 -4.46 34.38
C THR A 123 -22.25 -5.56 33.80
N PHE A 124 -22.19 -6.74 34.44
CA PHE A 124 -21.41 -7.87 33.93
C PHE A 124 -21.87 -8.28 32.52
N PHE A 125 -23.18 -8.41 32.29
CA PHE A 125 -23.68 -8.77 30.96
C PHE A 125 -23.55 -7.61 29.96
N GLY A 126 -23.81 -6.38 30.39
CA GLY A 126 -23.62 -5.18 29.58
C GLY A 126 -22.18 -5.01 29.10
N SER A 127 -21.20 -5.08 30.00
CA SER A 127 -19.77 -4.97 29.66
C SER A 127 -19.24 -6.17 28.88
N THR A 128 -19.79 -7.37 29.09
CA THR A 128 -19.48 -8.52 28.23
C THR A 128 -19.93 -8.28 26.80
N ALA A 129 -21.17 -7.83 26.62
CA ALA A 129 -21.79 -7.68 25.31
C ALA A 129 -21.23 -6.48 24.54
N ASN A 130 -21.20 -5.32 25.20
CA ASN A 130 -20.92 -4.03 24.59
C ASN A 130 -19.42 -3.68 24.64
N ASP A 131 -18.86 -3.59 25.84
CA ASP A 131 -17.49 -3.10 26.04
C ASP A 131 -16.44 -4.10 25.55
N ALA A 132 -16.63 -5.39 25.84
CA ALA A 132 -15.68 -6.43 25.49
C ALA A 132 -15.87 -6.92 24.05
N ALA A 133 -17.08 -7.35 23.70
CA ALA A 133 -17.31 -8.07 22.45
C ALA A 133 -17.68 -7.16 21.28
N PHE A 134 -18.67 -6.26 21.43
CA PHE A 134 -19.12 -5.39 20.35
C PHE A 134 -18.07 -4.35 19.95
N ASN A 135 -17.44 -3.70 20.92
CA ASN A 135 -16.34 -2.77 20.64
C ASN A 135 -15.15 -3.47 19.99
N ALA A 136 -14.83 -4.69 20.38
CA ALA A 136 -13.74 -5.42 19.70
C ALA A 136 -14.16 -5.91 18.30
N TRP A 137 -15.43 -6.23 18.09
CA TRP A 137 -15.98 -6.53 16.77
C TRP A 137 -15.90 -5.34 15.82
N ILE A 138 -16.17 -4.12 16.31
CA ILE A 138 -15.95 -2.87 15.55
C ILE A 138 -14.48 -2.75 15.10
N THR A 139 -13.53 -3.04 15.99
CA THR A 139 -12.09 -2.98 15.67
C THR A 139 -11.69 -3.98 14.59
N ASP A 140 -12.30 -5.17 14.57
CA ASP A 140 -11.95 -6.24 13.62
C ASP A 140 -12.67 -6.09 12.27
N GLU A 141 -13.89 -5.54 12.23
CA GLU A 141 -14.69 -5.47 11.00
C GLU A 141 -14.50 -4.20 10.17
N ILE A 142 -14.22 -3.06 10.81
CA ILE A 142 -14.16 -1.77 10.14
C ILE A 142 -12.74 -1.54 9.64
N ASP A 143 -12.57 -1.28 8.34
CA ASP A 143 -11.27 -0.95 7.75
C ASP A 143 -10.73 0.41 8.27
N ASN A 144 -9.41 0.58 8.25
CA ASN A 144 -8.71 1.78 8.73
C ASN A 144 -8.98 3.01 7.84
N THR A 145 -9.40 2.80 6.58
CA THR A 145 -9.60 3.84 5.55
C THR A 145 -10.85 4.71 5.76
N ASP A 146 -11.95 4.12 6.23
CA ASP A 146 -13.22 4.82 6.49
C ASP A 146 -13.49 5.00 8.00
N ARG A 147 -12.49 4.71 8.84
CA ARG A 147 -12.70 4.54 10.29
C ARG A 147 -13.21 5.81 10.97
N SER A 148 -12.79 7.00 10.53
CA SER A 148 -13.23 8.25 11.16
C SER A 148 -14.73 8.49 10.97
N LYS A 149 -15.28 8.16 9.79
CA LYS A 149 -16.72 8.24 9.52
C LYS A 149 -17.54 7.40 10.50
N TYR A 150 -17.13 6.15 10.76
CA TYR A 150 -17.81 5.29 11.74
C TYR A 150 -17.67 5.80 13.18
N GLU A 151 -16.47 6.22 13.57
CA GLU A 151 -16.21 6.74 14.91
C GLU A 151 -16.97 8.03 15.21
N THR A 152 -17.10 8.94 14.23
CA THR A 152 -17.89 10.17 14.41
C THR A 152 -19.37 9.91 14.62
N VAL A 153 -19.91 8.82 14.07
CA VAL A 153 -21.30 8.38 14.32
C VAL A 153 -21.39 7.70 15.69
N LEU A 154 -20.48 6.78 16.01
CA LEU A 154 -20.44 6.11 17.31
C LEU A 154 -20.36 7.10 18.48
N ALA A 155 -19.57 8.16 18.32
CA ALA A 155 -19.41 9.21 19.34
C ALA A 155 -20.72 9.95 19.65
N THR A 156 -21.69 10.02 18.73
CA THR A 156 -22.97 10.71 18.95
C THR A 156 -24.05 9.84 19.60
N LEU A 157 -23.92 8.51 19.51
CA LEU A 157 -24.93 7.58 20.02
C LEU A 157 -25.27 7.75 21.51
N PRO A 158 -24.30 8.01 22.42
CA PRO A 158 -24.63 8.29 23.82
C PRO A 158 -25.57 9.49 23.98
N LEU A 159 -25.39 10.53 23.17
CA LEU A 159 -26.17 11.76 23.24
C LEU A 159 -27.58 11.56 22.67
N ILE A 160 -27.68 10.83 21.56
CA ILE A 160 -28.97 10.44 20.97
C ILE A 160 -29.76 9.57 21.95
N SER A 161 -29.08 8.64 22.64
CA SER A 161 -29.68 7.81 23.69
C SER A 161 -30.26 8.68 24.81
N MET A 162 -29.49 9.62 25.35
CA MET A 162 -29.98 10.55 26.39
C MET A 162 -31.22 11.32 25.95
N ILE A 163 -31.27 11.81 24.70
CA ILE A 163 -32.44 12.52 24.17
C ILE A 163 -33.66 11.61 24.09
N ILE A 164 -33.50 10.35 23.67
CA ILE A 164 -34.60 9.38 23.61
C ILE A 164 -35.13 9.11 25.02
N VAL A 165 -34.25 8.86 25.99
CA VAL A 165 -34.65 8.53 27.35
C VAL A 165 -35.32 9.73 28.03
N PHE A 166 -34.68 10.90 28.03
CA PHE A 166 -35.22 12.11 28.67
C PHE A 166 -36.45 12.68 27.95
N GLY A 167 -36.46 12.65 26.62
CA GLY A 167 -37.50 13.29 25.82
C GLY A 167 -38.77 12.43 25.67
N LEU A 168 -38.62 11.10 25.54
CA LEU A 168 -39.74 10.22 25.21
C LEU A 168 -40.21 9.36 26.39
N LEU A 169 -39.31 8.99 27.32
CA LEU A 169 -39.61 7.98 28.34
C LEU A 169 -39.68 8.53 29.76
N ASP A 170 -39.10 9.70 30.03
CA ASP A 170 -39.07 10.32 31.37
C ASP A 170 -40.48 10.52 31.96
N GLY A 171 -41.46 10.88 31.13
CA GLY A 171 -42.86 11.05 31.56
C GLY A 171 -43.48 9.80 32.18
N LEU A 172 -43.00 8.60 31.85
CA LEU A 172 -43.43 7.36 32.51
C LEU A 172 -42.91 7.28 33.95
N THR A 173 -41.65 7.66 34.16
CA THR A 173 -41.01 7.63 35.47
C THR A 173 -41.58 8.67 36.42
N GLN A 174 -41.89 9.88 35.91
CA GLN A 174 -42.58 10.94 36.68
C GLN A 174 -44.00 10.53 37.11
N GLN A 175 -44.67 9.69 36.33
CA GLN A 175 -45.98 9.10 36.67
C GLN A 175 -45.88 7.88 37.60
N GLY A 176 -44.67 7.50 38.04
CA GLY A 176 -44.44 6.32 38.88
C GLY A 176 -44.56 4.97 38.16
N LYS A 177 -44.69 4.95 36.82
CA LYS A 177 -44.84 3.74 36.00
C LYS A 177 -43.47 3.10 35.66
N TRP A 178 -42.70 2.81 36.70
CA TRP A 178 -41.35 2.26 36.60
C TRP A 178 -41.33 0.87 35.95
N ASP A 179 -42.36 0.06 36.19
CA ASP A 179 -42.56 -1.24 35.58
C ASP A 179 -42.60 -1.17 34.05
N THR A 180 -43.48 -0.32 33.52
CA THR A 180 -43.68 -0.11 32.08
C THR A 180 -42.40 0.43 31.44
N PHE A 181 -41.71 1.34 32.13
CA PHE A 181 -40.43 1.89 31.69
C PHE A 181 -39.37 0.79 31.52
N PHE A 182 -39.15 -0.06 32.52
CA PHE A 182 -38.17 -1.14 32.46
C PHE A 182 -38.54 -2.22 31.43
N PHE A 183 -39.84 -2.53 31.25
CA PHE A 183 -40.29 -3.47 30.21
C PHE A 183 -40.00 -2.98 28.79
N ILE A 184 -40.27 -1.71 28.48
CA ILE A 184 -40.04 -1.14 27.15
C ILE A 184 -38.55 -1.22 26.80
N ILE A 185 -37.69 -0.76 27.70
CA ILE A 185 -36.26 -0.71 27.43
C ILE A 185 -35.66 -2.11 27.45
N GLY A 186 -35.83 -2.86 28.53
CA GLY A 186 -35.24 -4.19 28.63
C GLY A 186 -35.75 -5.14 27.54
N GLY A 187 -37.00 -4.96 27.10
CA GLY A 187 -37.56 -5.63 25.92
C GLY A 187 -36.84 -5.25 24.63
N SER A 188 -36.58 -3.96 24.40
CA SER A 188 -35.85 -3.47 23.21
C SER A 188 -34.40 -3.97 23.15
N VAL A 189 -33.69 -3.98 24.29
CA VAL A 189 -32.32 -4.48 24.41
C VAL A 189 -32.28 -6.00 24.19
N SER A 190 -33.24 -6.72 24.77
CA SER A 190 -33.41 -8.17 24.56
C SER A 190 -33.66 -8.53 23.10
N ALA A 191 -34.57 -7.79 22.45
CA ALA A 191 -34.87 -7.96 21.03
C ALA A 191 -33.64 -7.68 20.15
N GLY A 192 -32.80 -6.71 20.53
CA GLY A 192 -31.51 -6.46 19.91
C GLY A 192 -30.59 -7.69 19.91
N GLY A 193 -30.49 -8.38 21.06
CA GLY A 193 -29.73 -9.64 21.17
C GLY A 193 -30.17 -10.70 20.16
N ILE A 194 -31.48 -10.87 19.98
CA ILE A 194 -32.07 -11.80 19.00
C ILE A 194 -31.76 -11.35 17.56
N LEU A 195 -31.95 -10.06 17.26
CA LEU A 195 -31.64 -9.49 15.94
C LEU A 195 -30.17 -9.68 15.55
N GLY A 196 -29.26 -9.66 16.52
CA GLY A 196 -27.83 -9.86 16.29
C GLY A 196 -27.48 -11.24 15.74
N ILE A 197 -28.31 -12.26 15.99
CA ILE A 197 -28.14 -13.60 15.40
C ILE A 197 -28.19 -13.50 13.86
N PHE A 198 -29.00 -12.59 13.33
CA PHE A 198 -29.17 -12.40 11.89
C PHE A 198 -28.26 -11.32 11.32
N LEU A 199 -27.94 -10.28 12.10
CA LEU A 199 -27.18 -9.10 11.65
C LEU A 199 -25.66 -9.26 11.83
N ILE A 200 -25.17 -9.92 12.87
CA ILE A 200 -23.73 -10.06 13.11
C ILE A 200 -23.20 -11.27 12.35
N LYS A 201 -22.16 -11.06 11.52
CA LYS A 201 -21.34 -12.15 10.95
C LYS A 201 -20.09 -12.32 11.80
N GLU A 202 -19.68 -13.57 11.95
CA GLU A 202 -18.42 -13.92 12.60
C GLU A 202 -17.31 -13.86 11.55
N THR A 203 -16.25 -13.09 11.81
CA THR A 203 -15.04 -13.11 11.00
C THR A 203 -14.08 -14.16 11.56
N PRO A 204 -13.45 -15.02 10.73
CA PRO A 204 -12.57 -16.07 11.24
C PRO A 204 -11.33 -15.46 11.92
N ALA A 205 -11.22 -15.59 13.23
CA ALA A 205 -10.04 -15.19 14.01
C ALA A 205 -9.15 -16.39 14.35
N THR A 206 -7.83 -16.18 14.39
CA THR A 206 -6.86 -17.23 14.77
C THR A 206 -6.92 -17.48 16.28
N LYS A 207 -7.13 -18.74 16.69
CA LYS A 207 -7.21 -19.11 18.11
C LYS A 207 -5.86 -18.91 18.80
N SER A 208 -5.84 -18.11 19.87
CA SER A 208 -4.65 -17.96 20.71
C SER A 208 -4.36 -19.24 21.50
N LYS A 209 -3.09 -19.73 21.43
CA LYS A 209 -2.62 -20.89 22.20
C LYS A 209 -2.32 -20.56 23.68
N ASN A 210 -2.30 -19.28 24.06
CA ASN A 210 -1.95 -18.84 25.41
C ASN A 210 -3.14 -18.99 26.38
N SER A 211 -2.83 -19.09 27.68
CA SER A 211 -3.86 -19.05 28.73
C SER A 211 -4.50 -17.66 28.80
N VAL A 212 -5.76 -17.58 29.23
CA VAL A 212 -6.51 -16.31 29.37
C VAL A 212 -5.75 -15.36 30.31
N PHE A 213 -5.23 -15.88 31.43
CA PHE A 213 -4.47 -15.11 32.39
C PHE A 213 -3.15 -14.55 31.81
N SER A 214 -2.44 -15.34 30.99
CA SER A 214 -1.24 -14.88 30.29
C SER A 214 -1.56 -13.74 29.31
N ASN A 215 -2.71 -13.80 28.63
CA ASN A 215 -3.17 -12.72 27.74
C ASN A 215 -3.54 -11.46 28.53
N ILE A 216 -4.17 -11.57 29.70
CA ILE A 216 -4.49 -10.40 30.54
C ILE A 216 -3.20 -9.68 30.98
N ILE A 217 -2.22 -10.44 31.48
CA ILE A 217 -0.94 -9.86 31.92
C ILE A 217 -0.15 -9.27 30.74
N TYR A 218 -0.27 -9.85 29.54
CA TYR A 218 0.44 -9.40 28.34
C TYR A 218 0.31 -7.89 28.11
N GLY A 219 -0.89 -7.34 28.22
CA GLY A 219 -1.14 -5.91 28.02
C GLY A 219 -0.30 -5.02 28.94
N PHE A 220 -0.13 -5.41 30.20
CA PHE A 220 0.57 -4.61 31.20
C PHE A 220 2.09 -4.79 31.20
N LYS A 221 2.64 -5.69 30.37
CA LYS A 221 4.10 -5.90 30.32
C LYS A 221 4.80 -4.64 29.80
N PRO A 222 5.86 -4.15 30.47
CA PRO A 222 6.62 -2.99 30.00
C PRO A 222 7.17 -3.14 28.57
N SER A 223 7.54 -4.37 28.17
CA SER A 223 7.97 -4.66 26.80
C SER A 223 6.85 -4.42 25.77
N VAL A 224 5.63 -4.84 26.09
CA VAL A 224 4.45 -4.68 25.22
C VAL A 224 4.03 -3.22 25.12
N VAL A 225 4.10 -2.47 26.23
CA VAL A 225 3.89 -1.02 26.23
C VAL A 225 4.91 -0.31 25.34
N LYS A 226 6.19 -0.74 25.40
CA LYS A 226 7.28 -0.17 24.60
C LYS A 226 7.19 -0.55 23.11
N GLU A 227 6.69 -1.74 22.79
CA GLU A 227 6.42 -2.19 21.41
C GLU A 227 5.22 -1.47 20.80
N ASN A 228 4.20 -1.18 21.60
CA ASN A 228 2.93 -0.60 21.15
C ASN A 228 2.75 0.85 21.62
N LYS A 229 3.81 1.67 21.53
CA LYS A 229 3.81 3.06 22.03
C LYS A 229 2.65 3.90 21.53
N SER A 230 2.34 3.82 20.23
CA SER A 230 1.26 4.61 19.61
C SER A 230 -0.11 4.30 20.23
N LEU A 231 -0.35 3.04 20.59
CA LEU A 231 -1.58 2.63 21.29
C LEU A 231 -1.66 3.25 22.69
N TYR A 232 -0.61 3.12 23.50
CA TYR A 232 -0.59 3.65 24.86
C TYR A 232 -0.59 5.17 24.93
N LEU A 233 0.01 5.84 23.95
CA LEU A 233 -0.09 7.30 23.81
C LEU A 233 -1.52 7.71 23.44
N SER A 234 -2.20 6.97 22.57
CA SER A 234 -3.61 7.21 22.24
C SER A 234 -4.53 6.95 23.44
N LEU A 235 -4.28 5.91 24.22
CA LEU A 235 -4.98 5.64 25.50
C LEU A 235 -4.75 6.76 26.51
N THR A 236 -3.55 7.34 26.54
CA THR A 236 -3.24 8.49 27.42
C THR A 236 -3.96 9.76 26.96
N CYS A 237 -4.08 10.00 25.65
CA CYS A 237 -4.94 11.07 25.12
C CYS A 237 -6.40 10.88 25.55
N LEU A 238 -6.92 9.64 25.48
CA LEU A 238 -8.28 9.32 25.92
C LEU A 238 -8.49 9.61 27.40
N LEU A 239 -7.52 9.24 28.24
CA LEU A 239 -7.54 9.50 29.67
C LEU A 239 -7.62 11.01 29.97
N MET A 240 -6.79 11.83 29.32
CA MET A 240 -6.82 13.28 29.53
C MET A 240 -8.16 13.89 29.09
N LEU A 241 -8.72 13.47 27.95
CA LEU A 241 -10.03 13.92 27.49
C LEU A 241 -11.15 13.52 28.45
N ALA A 242 -11.13 12.27 28.93
CA ALA A 242 -12.13 11.76 29.84
C ALA A 242 -12.05 12.45 31.22
N ILE A 243 -10.85 12.69 31.76
CA ILE A 243 -10.70 13.47 33.00
C ILE A 243 -11.24 14.89 32.79
N ALA A 244 -10.86 15.58 31.71
CA ALA A 244 -11.34 16.94 31.44
C ALA A 244 -12.87 17.02 31.43
N THR A 245 -13.53 16.05 30.82
CA THR A 245 -15.00 15.92 30.81
C THR A 245 -15.56 15.64 32.21
N GLN A 246 -14.96 14.73 32.96
CA GLN A 246 -15.42 14.36 34.31
C GLN A 246 -15.22 15.47 35.37
N VAL A 247 -14.40 16.50 35.09
CA VAL A 247 -14.25 17.67 35.97
C VAL A 247 -15.57 18.43 36.13
N PHE A 248 -16.36 18.57 35.06
CA PHE A 248 -17.58 19.38 35.07
C PHE A 248 -18.87 18.56 34.93
N MET A 249 -18.85 17.40 34.26
CA MET A 249 -20.07 16.66 33.91
C MET A 249 -20.97 16.32 35.10
N PRO A 250 -20.46 15.83 36.26
CA PRO A 250 -21.31 15.55 37.42
C PRO A 250 -22.01 16.79 37.99
N TYR A 251 -21.42 17.96 37.78
CA TYR A 251 -21.87 19.24 38.34
C TYR A 251 -22.67 20.08 37.35
N PHE A 252 -22.81 19.62 36.09
CA PHE A 252 -23.37 20.43 35.01
C PHE A 252 -24.81 20.87 35.29
N ILE A 253 -25.68 19.93 35.64
CA ILE A 253 -27.10 20.23 35.93
C ILE A 253 -27.21 21.15 37.14
N ILE A 254 -26.44 20.86 38.20
CA ILE A 254 -26.40 21.66 39.43
C ILE A 254 -25.92 23.09 39.12
N TYR A 255 -24.91 23.27 38.27
CA TYR A 255 -24.45 24.59 37.83
C TYR A 255 -25.56 25.37 37.10
N ILE A 256 -26.29 24.75 36.18
CA ILE A 256 -27.39 25.42 35.47
C ILE A 256 -28.53 25.81 36.43
N GLN A 257 -28.93 24.92 37.34
CA GLN A 257 -30.07 25.16 38.23
C GLN A 257 -29.73 26.03 39.45
N ALA A 258 -28.64 25.73 40.14
CA ALA A 258 -28.30 26.36 41.42
C ALA A 258 -27.45 27.64 41.26
N TYR A 259 -26.59 27.71 40.25
CA TYR A 259 -25.74 28.89 40.01
C TYR A 259 -26.36 29.88 39.00
N LEU A 260 -26.90 29.37 37.89
CA LEU A 260 -27.50 30.22 36.84
C LEU A 260 -29.01 30.44 37.03
N HIS A 261 -29.65 29.72 37.95
CA HIS A 261 -31.09 29.81 38.22
C HIS A 261 -31.96 29.53 36.98
N ILE A 262 -31.53 28.62 36.11
CA ILE A 262 -32.26 28.19 34.91
C ILE A 262 -32.84 26.80 35.15
N ASN A 263 -34.17 26.69 35.17
CA ASN A 263 -34.86 25.42 35.40
C ASN A 263 -35.00 24.57 34.12
N ASP A 264 -34.94 25.18 32.93
CA ASP A 264 -35.10 24.52 31.62
C ASP A 264 -33.80 23.89 31.08
N TYR A 265 -33.00 23.25 31.95
CA TYR A 265 -31.70 22.67 31.58
C TYR A 265 -31.81 21.57 30.52
N ALA A 266 -32.93 20.85 30.47
CA ALA A 266 -33.19 19.81 29.48
C ALA A 266 -33.25 20.35 28.05
N LEU A 267 -33.82 21.55 27.85
CA LEU A 267 -33.91 22.20 26.54
C LEU A 267 -32.52 22.64 26.05
N ILE A 268 -31.71 23.21 26.95
CA ILE A 268 -30.32 23.60 26.67
C ILE A 268 -29.51 22.37 26.26
N LEU A 269 -29.59 21.29 27.05
CA LEU A 269 -28.87 20.06 26.77
C LEU A 269 -29.30 19.47 25.42
N ALA A 270 -30.60 19.35 25.16
CA ALA A 270 -31.10 18.83 23.88
C ALA A 270 -30.59 19.62 22.67
N ALA A 271 -30.63 20.96 22.73
CA ALA A 271 -30.13 21.82 21.65
C ALA A 271 -28.62 21.62 21.40
N VAL A 272 -27.82 21.62 22.47
CA VAL A 272 -26.37 21.44 22.39
C VAL A 272 -26.02 20.07 21.81
N LEU A 273 -26.66 19.01 22.31
CA LEU A 273 -26.36 17.63 21.93
C LEU A 273 -26.76 17.33 20.47
N LEU A 274 -27.92 17.81 20.01
CA LEU A 274 -28.38 17.61 18.63
C LEU A 274 -27.46 18.29 17.62
N VAL A 275 -27.15 19.57 17.83
CA VAL A 275 -26.33 20.34 16.88
C VAL A 275 -24.89 19.83 16.87
N SER A 276 -24.31 19.53 18.05
CA SER A 276 -22.95 18.99 18.13
C SER A 276 -22.83 17.61 17.49
N SER A 277 -23.87 16.78 17.63
CA SER A 277 -23.93 15.47 16.96
C SER A 277 -23.96 15.60 15.44
N ALA A 278 -24.76 16.53 14.91
CA ALA A 278 -24.79 16.80 13.47
C ALA A 278 -23.44 17.29 12.95
N ILE A 279 -22.78 18.21 13.66
CA ILE A 279 -21.43 18.69 13.32
C ILE A 279 -20.42 17.54 13.31
N SER A 280 -20.42 16.68 14.34
CA SER A 280 -19.52 15.51 14.43
C SER A 280 -19.64 14.61 13.21
N VAL A 281 -20.86 14.24 12.82
CA VAL A 281 -21.11 13.35 11.68
C VAL A 281 -20.65 13.96 10.35
N LEU A 282 -20.88 15.25 10.13
CA LEU A 282 -20.45 15.94 8.90
C LEU A 282 -18.92 15.98 8.78
N PHE A 283 -18.22 16.16 9.90
CA PHE A 283 -16.76 16.25 9.95
C PHE A 283 -16.04 14.90 9.80
N GLY A 284 -16.74 13.76 9.87
CA GLY A 284 -16.14 12.44 9.62
C GLY A 284 -15.41 12.37 8.27
N THR A 285 -16.06 12.87 7.21
CA THR A 285 -15.46 12.91 5.86
C THR A 285 -14.28 13.89 5.74
N VAL A 286 -14.25 14.93 6.58
CA VAL A 286 -13.17 15.91 6.61
C VAL A 286 -11.93 15.32 7.27
N ILE A 287 -12.11 14.54 8.34
CA ILE A 287 -11.01 13.82 9.01
C ILE A 287 -10.37 12.82 8.06
N ASP A 288 -11.17 12.06 7.30
CA ASP A 288 -10.64 11.08 6.34
C ASP A 288 -9.85 11.76 5.20
N LYS A 289 -10.26 12.96 4.76
CA LYS A 289 -9.55 13.73 3.72
C LYS A 289 -8.26 14.39 4.21
N LEU A 290 -8.29 15.02 5.38
CA LEU A 290 -7.16 15.82 5.89
C LEU A 290 -6.16 14.98 6.69
N GLY A 291 -6.61 13.84 7.21
CA GLY A 291 -5.87 12.97 8.11
C GLY A 291 -6.05 13.36 9.58
N THR A 292 -6.13 12.34 10.43
CA THR A 292 -6.37 12.41 11.88
C THR A 292 -5.50 13.44 12.62
N PHE A 293 -4.19 13.45 12.33
CA PHE A 293 -3.23 14.33 13.00
C PHE A 293 -3.41 15.81 12.67
N LYS A 294 -3.93 16.16 11.48
CA LYS A 294 -4.16 17.57 11.11
C LYS A 294 -5.41 18.15 11.78
N VAL A 295 -6.41 17.32 12.06
CA VAL A 295 -7.68 17.75 12.67
C VAL A 295 -7.63 17.74 14.20
N PHE A 296 -6.72 16.97 14.81
CA PHE A 296 -6.60 16.86 16.26
C PHE A 296 -6.41 18.21 16.97
N ILE A 297 -5.48 19.05 16.49
CA ILE A 297 -5.18 20.35 17.12
C ILE A 297 -6.40 21.30 17.02
N PRO A 298 -7.00 21.53 15.83
CA PRO A 298 -8.23 22.31 15.71
C PRO A 298 -9.36 21.81 16.61
N ALA A 299 -9.58 20.49 16.70
CA ALA A 299 -10.61 19.92 17.58
C ALA A 299 -10.31 20.16 19.07
N THR A 300 -9.04 20.08 19.47
CA THR A 300 -8.59 20.41 20.84
C THR A 300 -8.85 21.87 21.16
N LEU A 301 -8.50 22.78 20.23
CA LEU A 301 -8.74 24.21 20.39
C LEU A 301 -10.24 24.51 20.48
N ALA A 302 -11.08 23.89 19.65
CA ALA A 302 -12.53 24.04 19.73
C ALA A 302 -13.08 23.62 21.11
N PHE A 303 -12.63 22.47 21.64
CA PHE A 303 -13.06 22.01 22.97
C PHE A 303 -12.64 22.99 24.09
N VAL A 304 -11.38 23.41 24.09
CA VAL A 304 -10.84 24.37 25.09
C VAL A 304 -11.53 25.73 24.99
N ILE A 305 -11.71 26.26 23.78
CA ILE A 305 -12.42 27.53 23.55
C ILE A 305 -13.87 27.41 24.04
N GLY A 306 -14.56 26.31 23.74
CA GLY A 306 -15.91 26.06 24.25
C GLY A 306 -15.99 26.09 25.77
N LEU A 307 -15.05 25.43 26.46
CA LEU A 307 -14.93 25.47 27.93
C LEU A 307 -14.67 26.89 28.45
N MET A 308 -13.80 27.66 27.79
CA MET A 308 -13.53 29.05 28.16
C MET A 308 -14.76 29.96 27.93
N LEU A 309 -15.53 29.73 26.87
CA LEU A 309 -16.77 30.48 26.62
C LEU A 309 -17.83 30.17 27.68
N MET A 310 -17.91 28.91 28.14
CA MET A 310 -18.80 28.52 29.25
C MET A 310 -18.50 29.26 30.55
N PHE A 311 -17.24 29.68 30.78
CA PHE A 311 -16.89 30.54 31.92
C PHE A 311 -17.63 31.88 31.90
N PHE A 312 -17.90 32.46 30.72
CA PHE A 312 -18.58 33.75 30.57
C PHE A 312 -20.08 33.62 30.27
N ALA A 313 -20.54 32.44 29.84
CA ALA A 313 -21.93 32.22 29.47
C ALA A 313 -22.87 32.37 30.68
N ARG A 314 -23.88 33.25 30.56
CA ARG A 314 -24.87 33.53 31.63
C ARG A 314 -26.32 33.48 31.16
N THR A 315 -26.57 33.58 29.85
CA THR A 315 -27.91 33.51 29.27
C THR A 315 -28.09 32.20 28.50
N ILE A 316 -29.33 31.70 28.39
CA ILE A 316 -29.68 30.48 27.66
C ILE A 316 -29.00 30.42 26.28
N GLY A 317 -29.08 31.49 25.49
CA GLY A 317 -28.47 31.55 24.15
C GLY A 317 -26.94 31.44 24.17
N THR A 318 -26.26 32.14 25.08
CA THR A 318 -24.79 32.06 25.21
C THR A 318 -24.32 30.69 25.72
N ILE A 319 -25.10 30.04 26.58
CA ILE A 319 -24.82 28.69 27.09
C ILE A 319 -24.97 27.66 25.97
N ILE A 320 -26.04 27.76 25.17
CA ILE A 320 -26.25 26.86 24.02
C ILE A 320 -25.10 27.02 23.02
N LEU A 321 -24.75 28.25 22.63
CA LEU A 321 -23.68 28.48 21.66
C LEU A 321 -22.32 27.96 22.16
N SER A 322 -21.97 28.27 23.40
CA SER A 322 -20.71 27.83 24.02
C SER A 322 -20.67 26.31 24.18
N GLY A 323 -21.80 25.72 24.60
CA GLY A 323 -21.98 24.28 24.72
C GLY A 323 -21.83 23.55 23.38
N ILE A 324 -22.36 24.12 22.28
CA ILE A 324 -22.20 23.54 20.94
C ILE A 324 -20.73 23.48 20.53
N VAL A 325 -19.97 24.56 20.73
CA VAL A 325 -18.53 24.60 20.40
C VAL A 325 -17.76 23.59 21.24
N MET A 326 -18.03 23.56 22.56
CA MET A 326 -17.43 22.63 23.51
C MET A 326 -17.71 21.18 23.11
N MET A 327 -18.97 20.81 22.91
CA MET A 327 -19.36 19.43 22.65
C MET A 327 -18.97 18.96 21.26
N SER A 328 -18.98 19.84 20.26
CA SER A 328 -18.45 19.52 18.93
C SER A 328 -16.95 19.17 19.00
N GLY A 329 -16.15 19.97 19.72
CA GLY A 329 -14.72 19.67 19.93
C GLY A 329 -14.50 18.34 20.66
N ASN A 330 -15.24 18.09 21.75
CA ASN A 330 -15.15 16.85 22.52
C ASN A 330 -15.54 15.60 21.70
N LEU A 331 -16.61 15.66 20.91
CA LEU A 331 -17.06 14.56 20.06
C LEU A 331 -16.05 14.23 18.96
N LEU A 332 -15.49 15.25 18.32
CA LEU A 332 -14.45 15.08 17.31
C LEU A 332 -13.18 14.46 17.91
N LEU A 333 -12.73 14.93 19.08
CA LEU A 333 -11.59 14.34 19.79
C LEU A 333 -11.87 12.89 20.18
N THR A 334 -13.07 12.60 20.67
CA THR A 334 -13.49 11.23 21.03
C THR A 334 -13.41 10.30 19.82
N ALA A 335 -13.93 10.73 18.67
CA ALA A 335 -13.89 9.95 17.43
C ALA A 335 -12.45 9.74 16.94
N ILE A 336 -11.64 10.79 16.92
CA ILE A 336 -10.24 10.77 16.50
C ILE A 336 -9.41 9.83 17.38
N ILE A 337 -9.54 9.95 18.70
CA ILE A 337 -8.76 9.15 19.66
C ILE A 337 -9.19 7.69 19.61
N ASN A 338 -10.49 7.39 19.60
CA ASN A 338 -10.97 6.01 19.51
C ASN A 338 -10.57 5.36 18.18
N GLY A 339 -10.65 6.09 17.07
CA GLY A 339 -10.14 5.61 15.78
C GLY A 339 -8.64 5.29 15.83
N SER A 340 -7.85 6.16 16.47
CA SER A 340 -6.41 5.93 16.66
C SER A 340 -6.12 4.71 17.54
N ILE A 341 -6.84 4.53 18.66
CA ILE A 341 -6.71 3.35 19.53
C ILE A 341 -6.98 2.08 18.73
N ARG A 342 -8.04 2.05 17.92
CA ARG A 342 -8.36 0.89 17.09
C ARG A 342 -7.30 0.63 16.03
N ASN A 343 -6.75 1.68 15.40
CA ASN A 343 -5.69 1.57 14.40
C ASN A 343 -4.41 0.97 14.97
N TYR A 344 -4.03 1.34 16.19
CA TYR A 344 -2.83 0.85 16.85
C TYR A 344 -3.05 -0.42 17.69
N THR A 345 -4.28 -0.96 17.73
CA THR A 345 -4.57 -2.20 18.45
C THR A 345 -3.97 -3.40 17.68
N PRO A 346 -3.13 -4.24 18.31
CA PRO A 346 -2.55 -5.41 17.66
C PRO A 346 -3.60 -6.39 17.13
N GLN A 347 -3.33 -6.95 15.96
CA GLN A 347 -4.20 -7.97 15.35
C GLN A 347 -4.43 -9.15 16.30
N ASN A 348 -5.67 -9.67 16.30
CA ASN A 348 -6.13 -10.78 17.14
C ASN A 348 -6.06 -10.53 18.66
N LYS A 349 -5.93 -9.27 19.10
CA LYS A 349 -5.92 -8.88 20.52
C LYS A 349 -6.93 -7.77 20.85
N ALA A 350 -7.90 -7.54 19.97
CA ALA A 350 -8.81 -6.41 20.11
C ALA A 350 -9.65 -6.47 21.39
N GLY A 351 -10.10 -7.66 21.82
CA GLY A 351 -10.84 -7.84 23.06
C GLY A 351 -10.01 -7.55 24.30
N LEU A 352 -8.78 -8.04 24.36
CA LEU A 352 -7.84 -7.75 25.46
C LEU A 352 -7.64 -6.24 25.64
N PHE A 353 -7.38 -5.52 24.55
CA PHE A 353 -7.10 -4.09 24.62
C PHE A 353 -8.35 -3.25 24.88
N GLN A 354 -9.58 -3.77 24.70
CA GLN A 354 -10.79 -3.10 25.21
C GLN A 354 -10.81 -3.05 26.75
N GLY A 355 -10.39 -4.12 27.42
CA GLY A 355 -10.31 -4.11 28.89
C GLY A 355 -9.32 -3.08 29.41
N ILE A 356 -8.16 -2.96 28.74
CA ILE A 356 -7.18 -1.91 29.04
C ILE A 356 -7.78 -0.53 28.74
N ARG A 357 -8.52 -0.37 27.63
CA ARG A 357 -9.20 0.89 27.30
C ARG A 357 -10.12 1.36 28.43
N MET A 358 -10.86 0.46 29.09
CA MET A 358 -11.77 0.81 30.19
C MET A 358 -11.07 1.45 31.39
N ILE A 359 -9.82 1.07 31.67
CA ILE A 359 -9.00 1.70 32.72
C ILE A 359 -8.79 3.19 32.42
N PHE A 360 -8.47 3.51 31.16
CA PHE A 360 -8.19 4.88 30.71
C PHE A 360 -9.46 5.69 30.42
N ALA A 361 -10.54 5.03 30.00
CA ALA A 361 -11.78 5.68 29.57
C ALA A 361 -12.80 5.89 30.70
N VAL A 362 -12.80 5.02 31.71
CA VAL A 362 -13.83 4.97 32.75
C VAL A 362 -13.22 5.00 34.14
N MET A 363 -12.46 3.99 34.53
CA MET A 363 -12.01 3.82 35.92
C MET A 363 -11.19 5.00 36.44
N LEU A 364 -10.10 5.38 35.76
CA LEU A 364 -9.25 6.49 36.19
C LEU A 364 -9.96 7.86 36.06
N PRO A 365 -10.65 8.19 34.95
CA PRO A 365 -11.38 9.44 34.83
C PRO A 365 -12.44 9.69 35.90
N MET A 366 -13.22 8.65 36.26
CA MET A 366 -14.29 8.76 37.26
C MET A 366 -13.77 8.98 38.67
N ILE A 367 -12.51 8.62 38.94
CA ILE A 367 -11.86 8.90 40.23
C ILE A 367 -11.24 10.30 40.22
N ILE A 368 -10.49 10.64 39.17
CA ILE A 368 -9.66 11.86 39.14
C ILE A 368 -10.50 13.10 38.84
N GLY A 369 -11.41 13.03 37.86
CA GLY A 369 -12.18 14.18 37.38
C GLY A 369 -13.07 14.81 38.45
N PRO A 370 -13.95 14.05 39.12
CA PRO A 370 -14.82 14.61 40.16
C PRO A 370 -14.04 15.17 41.35
N VAL A 371 -12.88 14.61 41.71
CA VAL A 371 -12.01 15.15 42.77
C VAL A 371 -11.48 16.54 42.39
N ILE A 372 -11.03 16.73 41.16
CA ILE A 372 -10.60 18.05 40.66
C ILE A 372 -11.79 19.03 40.68
N GLY A 373 -12.96 18.61 40.22
CA GLY A 373 -14.18 19.42 40.25
C GLY A 373 -14.55 19.85 41.68
N ALA A 374 -14.61 18.90 42.62
CA ALA A 374 -14.93 19.16 44.02
C ALA A 374 -13.95 20.14 44.68
N LEU A 375 -12.65 20.01 44.42
CA LEU A 375 -11.63 20.93 44.96
C LEU A 375 -11.81 22.38 44.48
N VAL A 376 -12.26 22.56 43.23
CA VAL A 376 -12.55 23.88 42.66
C VAL A 376 -13.82 24.48 43.29
N ILE A 377 -14.82 23.65 43.55
CA ILE A 377 -16.11 24.06 44.14
C ILE A 377 -15.95 24.45 45.62
N LYS A 378 -15.20 23.66 46.40
CA LYS A 378 -14.99 23.87 47.84
C LYS A 378 -14.36 25.19 48.21
N ASN A 379 -13.59 25.77 47.31
CA ASN A 379 -12.92 27.05 47.52
C ASN A 379 -13.77 28.26 47.09
N SER A 380 -15.05 28.06 46.74
CA SER A 380 -15.90 29.13 46.19
C SER A 380 -16.75 29.90 47.22
N GLY A 381 -17.02 29.31 48.39
CA GLY A 381 -17.81 29.93 49.45
C GLY A 381 -19.33 30.06 49.18
N ASN A 382 -19.84 29.58 48.05
CA ASN A 382 -21.26 29.63 47.70
C ASN A 382 -21.97 28.33 48.10
N THR A 383 -23.14 28.43 48.75
CA THR A 383 -23.92 27.26 49.19
C THR A 383 -25.40 27.35 48.82
N TYR A 384 -26.04 26.22 48.59
CA TYR A 384 -27.49 26.06 48.43
C TYR A 384 -28.03 25.01 49.41
N VAL A 385 -29.32 25.07 49.71
CA VAL A 385 -29.96 24.09 50.59
C VAL A 385 -30.73 23.10 49.72
N ASP A 386 -30.41 21.82 49.87
CA ASP A 386 -31.08 20.72 49.19
C ASP A 386 -31.43 19.65 50.22
N LEU A 387 -32.72 19.33 50.33
CA LEU A 387 -33.27 18.42 51.34
C LEU A 387 -32.83 18.73 52.79
N GLY A 388 -32.70 20.02 53.14
CA GLY A 388 -32.30 20.47 54.48
C GLY A 388 -30.80 20.41 54.77
N VAL A 389 -29.97 20.02 53.80
CA VAL A 389 -28.51 19.99 53.91
C VAL A 389 -27.89 21.13 53.09
N VAL A 390 -26.96 21.87 53.69
CA VAL A 390 -26.18 22.90 53.01
C VAL A 390 -25.15 22.21 52.11
N LYS A 391 -25.29 22.40 50.79
CA LYS A 391 -24.38 21.88 49.76
C LYS A 391 -23.68 23.03 49.05
N GLU A 392 -22.48 22.81 48.54
CA GLU A 392 -21.72 23.84 47.83
C GLU A 392 -22.21 23.99 46.38
N VAL A 393 -22.27 25.23 45.89
CA VAL A 393 -22.73 25.55 44.53
C VAL A 393 -21.53 25.57 43.58
N PRO A 394 -21.56 24.83 42.46
CA PRO A 394 -20.51 24.93 41.45
C PRO A 394 -20.43 26.35 40.88
N THR A 395 -19.21 26.88 40.72
CA THR A 395 -18.98 28.19 40.12
C THR A 395 -18.37 28.08 38.73
N PRO A 396 -18.34 29.17 37.92
CA PRO A 396 -17.78 29.13 36.57
C PRO A 396 -16.32 28.66 36.52
N ALA A 397 -15.57 28.76 37.63
CA ALA A 397 -14.20 28.28 37.75
C ALA A 397 -14.03 26.80 37.34
N ILE A 398 -15.08 25.98 37.46
CA ILE A 398 -15.05 24.57 37.05
C ILE A 398 -14.75 24.39 35.56
N TRP A 399 -15.19 25.34 34.72
CA TRP A 399 -14.94 25.33 33.28
C TRP A 399 -13.48 25.62 32.94
N LEU A 400 -12.84 26.54 33.69
CA LEU A 400 -11.42 26.82 33.54
C LEU A 400 -10.56 25.65 34.01
N ALA A 401 -10.94 25.00 35.11
CA ALA A 401 -10.25 23.80 35.58
C ALA A 401 -10.32 22.68 34.53
N SER A 402 -11.48 22.44 33.92
CA SER A 402 -11.63 21.48 32.82
C SER A 402 -10.79 21.88 31.60
N ALA A 403 -10.77 23.17 31.23
CA ALA A 403 -9.96 23.67 30.10
C ALA A 403 -8.46 23.44 30.31
N ILE A 404 -7.95 23.64 31.52
CA ILE A 404 -6.54 23.35 31.87
C ILE A 404 -6.23 21.87 31.65
N VAL A 405 -7.09 20.97 32.12
CA VAL A 405 -6.91 19.53 31.91
C VAL A 405 -7.00 19.16 30.43
N ALA A 406 -7.92 19.77 29.67
CA ALA A 406 -8.07 19.52 28.24
C ALA A 406 -6.82 19.92 27.43
N VAL A 407 -6.11 20.99 27.80
CA VAL A 407 -4.85 21.38 27.14
C VAL A 407 -3.76 20.32 27.32
N LEU A 408 -3.76 19.57 28.44
CA LEU A 408 -2.76 18.52 28.69
C LEU A 408 -2.82 17.37 27.68
N ILE A 409 -3.92 17.20 26.95
CA ILE A 409 -4.04 16.23 25.83
C ILE A 409 -2.94 16.45 24.77
N LEU A 410 -2.48 17.69 24.57
CA LEU A 410 -1.47 18.02 23.57
C LEU A 410 -0.10 17.37 23.85
N VAL A 411 0.21 17.05 25.11
CA VAL A 411 1.48 16.42 25.51
C VAL A 411 1.61 14.98 24.97
N PRO A 412 0.72 14.02 25.31
CA PRO A 412 0.76 12.69 24.73
C PRO A 412 0.55 12.72 23.21
N PHE A 413 -0.26 13.65 22.70
CA PHE A 413 -0.44 13.81 21.25
C PHE A 413 0.85 14.22 20.52
N TYR A 414 1.67 15.11 21.10
CA TYR A 414 2.96 15.48 20.53
C TYR A 414 3.86 14.25 20.32
N PHE A 415 3.99 13.40 21.34
CA PHE A 415 4.77 12.18 21.25
C PHE A 415 4.14 11.18 20.28
N LEU A 416 2.82 11.07 20.25
CA LEU A 416 2.10 10.23 19.28
C LEU A 416 2.41 10.67 17.84
N SER A 417 2.40 11.97 17.57
CA SER A 417 2.71 12.52 16.25
C SER A 417 4.16 12.26 15.81
N LYS A 418 5.11 12.23 16.76
CA LYS A 418 6.50 11.86 16.48
C LYS A 418 6.66 10.38 16.20
N GLU A 419 6.02 9.52 16.98
CA GLU A 419 6.09 8.08 16.79
C GLU A 419 5.41 7.67 15.49
N ASP A 420 4.26 8.27 15.15
CA ASP A 420 3.58 8.06 13.87
C ASP A 420 4.44 8.49 12.68
N LYS A 421 5.08 9.67 12.75
CA LYS A 421 6.09 10.09 11.74
C LYS A 421 7.28 9.13 11.64
N LYS A 422 7.70 8.53 12.76
CA LYS A 422 8.79 7.55 12.79
C LYS A 422 8.37 6.21 12.19
N GLN A 423 7.18 5.71 12.51
CA GLN A 423 6.61 4.49 11.94
C GLN A 423 6.38 4.64 10.43
N ARG A 424 5.89 5.80 9.97
CA ARG A 424 5.81 6.13 8.54
C ARG A 424 7.18 6.19 7.83
N LYS A 425 8.26 6.42 8.57
CA LYS A 425 9.64 6.40 8.05
C LYS A 425 10.28 5.01 8.06
N VAL A 426 9.73 4.04 8.79
CA VAL A 426 10.18 2.65 8.71
C VAL A 426 9.44 2.02 7.53
N HIS A 427 10.09 2.01 6.37
CA HIS A 427 9.64 1.20 5.23
C HIS A 427 9.34 -0.22 5.74
N ASN A 428 8.12 -0.73 5.50
CA ASN A 428 7.90 -2.16 5.58
C ASN A 428 8.90 -2.77 4.60
N LYS A 429 9.90 -3.51 5.09
CA LYS A 429 10.81 -4.26 4.23
C LYS A 429 9.99 -5.34 3.54
N LEU A 430 9.37 -4.98 2.43
CA LEU A 430 8.67 -5.88 1.55
C LEU A 430 9.74 -6.71 0.86
N LEU A 431 9.89 -7.96 1.30
CA LEU A 431 10.69 -8.94 0.60
C LEU A 431 9.77 -9.77 -0.27
N THR A 432 10.24 -10.06 -1.49
CA THR A 432 9.59 -11.04 -2.33
C THR A 432 9.82 -12.44 -1.77
N THR A 433 9.02 -13.43 -2.18
CA THR A 433 9.23 -14.83 -1.76
C THR A 433 10.65 -15.31 -2.07
N TYR A 434 11.24 -14.86 -3.19
CA TYR A 434 12.61 -15.17 -3.57
C TYR A 434 13.64 -14.38 -2.76
N GLY A 435 13.35 -13.14 -2.38
CA GLY A 435 14.18 -12.35 -1.46
C GLY A 435 14.26 -12.93 -0.06
N GLU A 436 13.17 -13.54 0.44
CA GLU A 436 13.17 -14.27 1.72
C GLU A 436 14.06 -15.52 1.70
N GLN A 437 14.22 -16.13 0.52
CA GLN A 437 15.01 -17.35 0.29
C GLN A 437 16.37 -17.05 -0.37
N PHE A 438 16.81 -15.79 -0.33
CA PHE A 438 17.97 -15.32 -1.07
C PHE A 438 19.26 -16.04 -0.64
N ASP A 439 19.90 -16.75 -1.58
CA ASP A 439 21.16 -17.44 -1.36
C ASP A 439 22.36 -16.56 -1.76
N ILE A 440 23.06 -16.05 -0.75
CA ILE A 440 24.25 -15.21 -0.92
C ILE A 440 25.42 -15.94 -1.59
N ASN A 441 25.44 -17.27 -1.55
CA ASN A 441 26.54 -18.05 -2.14
C ASN A 441 26.30 -18.37 -3.62
N ASN A 442 25.11 -18.09 -4.14
CA ASN A 442 24.71 -18.46 -5.50
C ASN A 442 23.89 -17.33 -6.16
N VAL A 443 24.48 -16.14 -6.24
CA VAL A 443 23.80 -14.93 -6.72
C VAL A 443 23.75 -14.90 -8.25
N LEU A 444 22.56 -15.14 -8.82
CA LEU A 444 22.27 -15.07 -10.26
C LEU A 444 23.33 -15.84 -11.11
N PRO A 445 23.45 -17.17 -10.94
CA PRO A 445 24.52 -17.97 -11.53
C PRO A 445 24.45 -18.12 -13.05
N GLU A 446 23.31 -17.84 -13.67
CA GLU A 446 23.03 -18.08 -15.07
C GLU A 446 24.00 -17.31 -16.00
N TYR A 447 24.34 -17.92 -17.14
CA TYR A 447 25.22 -17.31 -18.12
C TYR A 447 24.56 -16.05 -18.74
N PRO A 448 25.17 -14.84 -18.64
CA PRO A 448 24.48 -13.59 -18.98
C PRO A 448 24.21 -13.34 -20.46
N ARG A 449 24.75 -14.15 -21.39
CA ARG A 449 24.58 -13.97 -22.85
C ARG A 449 23.97 -15.21 -23.53
N PRO A 450 22.66 -15.46 -23.39
CA PRO A 450 22.01 -16.68 -23.89
C PRO A 450 22.14 -16.94 -25.40
N GLN A 451 22.45 -15.91 -26.21
CA GLN A 451 22.64 -16.03 -27.65
C GLN A 451 24.12 -16.07 -28.09
N LEU A 452 25.06 -16.12 -27.13
CA LEU A 452 26.50 -16.22 -27.39
C LEU A 452 27.18 -17.02 -26.25
N VAL A 453 26.71 -18.25 -26.05
CA VAL A 453 27.10 -19.11 -24.93
C VAL A 453 28.45 -19.78 -25.17
N ARG A 454 29.30 -19.73 -24.14
CA ARG A 454 30.57 -20.45 -24.03
C ARG A 454 30.64 -21.25 -22.74
N ASP A 455 31.53 -22.23 -22.70
CA ASP A 455 31.83 -23.04 -21.52
C ASP A 455 32.88 -22.39 -20.59
N SER A 456 33.57 -21.35 -21.05
CA SER A 456 34.66 -20.65 -20.37
C SER A 456 34.19 -19.42 -19.60
N TYR A 457 33.35 -19.62 -18.58
CA TYR A 457 32.70 -18.57 -17.79
C TYR A 457 32.99 -18.68 -16.29
N ILE A 458 33.23 -17.54 -15.63
CA ILE A 458 33.26 -17.42 -14.15
C ILE A 458 32.37 -16.26 -13.73
N ASN A 459 31.36 -16.55 -12.92
CA ASN A 459 30.53 -15.52 -12.29
C ASN A 459 31.30 -14.83 -11.15
N LEU A 460 31.28 -13.49 -11.12
CA LEU A 460 31.90 -12.69 -10.05
C LEU A 460 30.88 -12.07 -9.09
N ASN A 461 29.58 -12.36 -9.23
CA ASN A 461 28.54 -11.94 -8.29
C ASN A 461 28.78 -12.47 -6.87
N GLY A 462 28.09 -11.88 -5.90
CA GLY A 462 28.18 -12.20 -4.49
C GLY A 462 28.85 -11.09 -3.68
N ILE A 463 29.57 -11.46 -2.64
CA ILE A 463 30.13 -10.49 -1.69
C ILE A 463 31.35 -9.77 -2.27
N TRP A 464 31.26 -8.45 -2.28
CA TRP A 464 32.33 -7.50 -2.59
C TRP A 464 32.52 -6.55 -1.41
N LYS A 465 33.67 -5.87 -1.36
CA LYS A 465 33.88 -4.74 -0.46
C LYS A 465 33.37 -3.47 -1.12
N TYR A 466 32.84 -2.53 -0.33
CA TYR A 466 32.45 -1.20 -0.82
C TYR A 466 32.89 -0.07 0.11
N THR A 467 32.92 1.16 -0.41
CA THR A 467 32.89 2.39 0.38
C THR A 467 32.21 3.51 -0.40
N ILE A 468 31.59 4.43 0.34
CA ILE A 468 30.95 5.63 -0.18
C ILE A 468 31.72 6.82 0.38
N ASN A 469 32.27 7.66 -0.49
CA ASN A 469 32.99 8.86 -0.07
C ASN A 469 32.86 9.96 -1.14
N GLN A 470 33.55 11.08 -0.96
CA GLN A 470 33.57 12.18 -1.96
C GLN A 470 34.90 12.26 -2.73
N SER A 471 35.82 11.31 -2.48
CA SER A 471 37.13 11.28 -3.12
C SER A 471 37.09 10.49 -4.42
N GLU A 472 37.66 11.06 -5.47
CA GLU A 472 37.88 10.35 -6.74
C GLU A 472 39.20 9.54 -6.76
N GLU A 473 39.95 9.50 -5.66
CA GLU A 473 41.14 8.66 -5.52
C GLU A 473 40.79 7.26 -4.97
N ILE A 474 41.56 6.24 -5.39
CA ILE A 474 41.39 4.87 -4.91
C ILE A 474 41.51 4.84 -3.38
N PRO A 475 40.50 4.36 -2.65
CA PRO A 475 40.49 4.43 -1.19
C PRO A 475 41.51 3.46 -0.58
N SER A 476 42.15 3.88 0.52
CA SER A 476 43.06 3.04 1.30
C SER A 476 42.35 1.95 2.10
N SER A 477 41.04 2.10 2.34
CA SER A 477 40.21 1.18 3.13
C SER A 477 38.76 1.17 2.62
N PHE A 478 38.07 0.04 2.80
CA PHE A 478 36.67 -0.14 2.42
C PHE A 478 35.81 -0.31 3.68
N GLU A 479 34.61 0.29 3.70
CA GLU A 479 33.78 0.42 4.90
C GLU A 479 33.01 -0.85 5.26
N GLY A 480 32.70 -1.69 4.28
CA GLY A 480 31.88 -2.88 4.52
C GLY A 480 31.74 -3.80 3.33
N ASP A 481 30.80 -4.73 3.45
CA ASP A 481 30.42 -5.69 2.42
C ASP A 481 29.14 -5.27 1.70
N VAL A 482 29.10 -5.52 0.39
CA VAL A 482 27.93 -5.33 -0.48
C VAL A 482 27.73 -6.59 -1.32
N ILE A 483 26.48 -6.88 -1.66
CA ILE A 483 26.15 -7.97 -2.58
C ILE A 483 26.01 -7.42 -4.00
N VAL A 484 26.93 -7.80 -4.88
CA VAL A 484 26.85 -7.51 -6.32
C VAL A 484 26.04 -8.62 -7.01
N PRO A 485 25.08 -8.30 -7.89
CA PRO A 485 24.89 -7.01 -8.55
C PRO A 485 23.64 -6.28 -8.06
N TYR A 486 23.47 -6.10 -6.76
CA TYR A 486 22.35 -5.33 -6.22
C TYR A 486 22.80 -3.89 -5.97
N SER A 487 21.97 -2.92 -6.39
CA SER A 487 22.24 -1.50 -6.17
C SER A 487 22.35 -1.16 -4.69
N ILE A 488 23.12 -0.12 -4.36
CA ILE A 488 23.40 0.25 -2.97
C ILE A 488 22.12 0.56 -2.18
N GLU A 489 21.11 1.11 -2.83
CA GLU A 489 19.80 1.45 -2.25
C GLU A 489 18.98 0.23 -1.86
N SER A 490 19.21 -0.91 -2.50
CA SER A 490 18.36 -2.09 -2.34
C SER A 490 18.54 -2.77 -0.98
N VAL A 491 17.51 -3.52 -0.56
CA VAL A 491 17.58 -4.33 0.67
C VAL A 491 18.53 -5.51 0.48
N LEU A 492 18.55 -6.11 -0.71
CA LEU A 492 19.40 -7.27 -1.04
C LEU A 492 20.88 -6.92 -1.11
N SER A 493 21.27 -5.68 -1.38
CA SER A 493 22.69 -5.26 -1.27
C SER A 493 23.23 -5.34 0.16
N ARG A 494 22.33 -5.36 1.16
CA ARG A 494 22.58 -5.23 2.61
C ARG A 494 23.13 -3.87 3.04
N VAL A 495 23.29 -2.93 2.10
CA VAL A 495 23.73 -1.56 2.40
C VAL A 495 22.52 -0.68 2.67
N ASN A 496 21.53 -0.69 1.77
CA ASN A 496 20.27 0.04 1.90
C ASN A 496 20.49 1.53 2.27
N LYS A 497 21.39 2.18 1.53
CA LYS A 497 21.72 3.61 1.66
C LYS A 497 21.39 4.33 0.35
N THR A 498 20.90 5.55 0.44
CA THR A 498 20.68 6.42 -0.72
C THR A 498 21.98 7.11 -1.12
N ILE A 499 22.31 7.06 -2.40
CA ILE A 499 23.46 7.76 -2.98
C ILE A 499 23.04 9.13 -3.51
N THR A 500 23.93 10.11 -3.35
CA THR A 500 23.76 11.47 -3.88
C THR A 500 24.73 11.74 -5.02
N PRO A 501 24.48 12.74 -5.89
CA PRO A 501 25.38 13.07 -7.01
C PRO A 501 26.81 13.47 -6.64
N ASP A 502 27.03 13.87 -5.38
CA ASP A 502 28.36 14.22 -4.85
C ASP A 502 29.12 12.99 -4.34
N ASP A 503 28.43 11.86 -4.15
CA ASP A 503 29.03 10.62 -3.67
C ASP A 503 29.74 9.87 -4.80
N VAL A 504 30.79 9.19 -4.41
CA VAL A 504 31.56 8.24 -5.20
C VAL A 504 31.49 6.88 -4.53
N LEU A 505 31.07 5.89 -5.31
CA LEU A 505 31.03 4.49 -4.92
C LEU A 505 32.31 3.79 -5.37
N TRP A 506 32.97 3.13 -4.43
CA TRP A 506 34.10 2.27 -4.74
C TRP A 506 33.77 0.84 -4.35
N TYR A 507 34.04 -0.10 -5.25
CA TYR A 507 33.92 -1.52 -5.00
C TYR A 507 35.29 -2.21 -5.10
N LYS A 508 35.48 -3.29 -4.33
CA LYS A 508 36.66 -4.15 -4.43
C LYS A 508 36.30 -5.62 -4.34
N LYS A 509 36.88 -6.43 -5.23
CA LYS A 509 36.80 -7.89 -5.24
C LYS A 509 38.18 -8.49 -5.46
N ILE A 510 38.48 -9.53 -4.68
CA ILE A 510 39.66 -10.36 -4.92
C ILE A 510 39.19 -11.63 -5.62
N PHE A 511 39.91 -12.04 -6.67
CA PHE A 511 39.64 -13.28 -7.40
C PHE A 511 40.91 -13.97 -7.87
N THR A 512 40.81 -15.27 -8.09
CA THR A 512 41.86 -16.12 -8.66
C THR A 512 41.28 -16.88 -9.84
N LEU A 513 42.07 -17.12 -10.88
CA LEU A 513 41.63 -17.95 -12.00
C LEU A 513 41.86 -19.44 -11.71
N PRO A 514 40.89 -20.32 -11.95
CA PRO A 514 41.09 -21.76 -11.95
C PRO A 514 42.21 -22.17 -12.92
N LYS A 515 42.89 -23.27 -12.60
CA LYS A 515 43.84 -23.89 -13.52
C LYS A 515 43.12 -24.21 -14.84
N ASP A 516 43.74 -23.84 -15.96
CA ASP A 516 43.23 -24.05 -17.32
C ASP A 516 42.02 -23.18 -17.74
N PHE A 517 41.62 -22.19 -16.93
CA PHE A 517 40.56 -21.25 -17.34
C PHE A 517 41.00 -20.35 -18.50
N ASN A 518 42.22 -19.83 -18.46
CA ASN A 518 42.72 -18.92 -19.49
C ASN A 518 43.08 -19.69 -20.77
N LYS A 519 42.23 -19.60 -21.79
CA LYS A 519 42.38 -20.17 -23.14
C LYS A 519 43.17 -19.27 -24.11
N GLY A 520 43.62 -18.10 -23.67
CA GLY A 520 44.41 -17.15 -24.45
C GLY A 520 44.17 -15.72 -24.01
N LEU A 521 42.91 -15.28 -24.08
CA LEU A 521 42.43 -13.99 -23.64
C LEU A 521 41.42 -14.14 -22.50
N VAL A 522 41.38 -13.18 -21.58
CA VAL A 522 40.42 -13.10 -20.49
C VAL A 522 39.72 -11.76 -20.56
N HIS A 523 38.39 -11.79 -20.66
CA HIS A 523 37.54 -10.61 -20.74
C HIS A 523 36.76 -10.45 -19.44
N LEU A 524 36.78 -9.25 -18.87
CA LEU A 524 35.93 -8.85 -17.75
C LEU A 524 34.70 -8.13 -18.30
N HIS A 525 33.53 -8.62 -17.92
CA HIS A 525 32.25 -8.13 -18.39
C HIS A 525 31.41 -7.56 -17.24
N PHE A 526 30.69 -6.48 -17.55
CA PHE A 526 29.66 -5.90 -16.72
C PHE A 526 28.35 -5.85 -17.52
N GLY A 527 27.27 -6.35 -16.93
CA GLY A 527 25.94 -6.27 -17.57
C GLY A 527 25.42 -4.83 -17.63
N ALA A 528 25.57 -4.09 -16.54
CA ALA A 528 25.20 -2.69 -16.41
C ALA A 528 25.73 -2.12 -15.09
N VAL A 529 26.17 -0.86 -15.12
CA VAL A 529 26.63 -0.10 -13.95
C VAL A 529 26.12 1.32 -14.08
N ASP A 530 25.32 1.80 -13.13
CA ASP A 530 24.80 3.17 -13.18
C ASP A 530 25.69 4.14 -12.37
N GLN A 531 26.37 5.13 -12.96
CA GLN A 531 26.30 5.58 -14.36
C GLN A 531 27.66 5.77 -15.04
N ILE A 532 28.62 6.36 -14.34
CA ILE A 532 29.97 6.61 -14.83
C ILE A 532 30.90 5.67 -14.08
N CYS A 533 31.54 4.75 -14.79
CA CYS A 533 32.31 3.67 -14.23
C CYS A 533 33.78 3.71 -14.69
N ARG A 534 34.72 3.50 -13.77
CA ARG A 534 36.13 3.24 -14.09
C ARG A 534 36.55 1.91 -13.46
N VAL A 535 37.24 1.07 -14.22
CA VAL A 535 37.61 -0.29 -13.78
C VAL A 535 39.12 -0.42 -13.69
N TYR A 536 39.59 -0.93 -12.56
CA TYR A 536 41.00 -1.15 -12.30
C TYR A 536 41.26 -2.63 -11.97
N ILE A 537 42.35 -3.17 -12.50
CA ILE A 537 42.90 -4.47 -12.12
C ILE A 537 44.28 -4.25 -11.53
N ASN A 538 44.51 -4.74 -10.31
CA ASN A 538 45.78 -4.59 -9.61
C ASN A 538 46.26 -3.11 -9.57
N LYS A 539 45.30 -2.21 -9.31
CA LYS A 539 45.44 -0.73 -9.29
C LYS A 539 45.81 -0.06 -10.61
N GLN A 540 45.82 -0.80 -11.73
CA GLN A 540 46.00 -0.25 -13.06
C GLN A 540 44.64 -0.02 -13.73
N LEU A 541 44.43 1.16 -14.29
CA LEU A 541 43.19 1.51 -15.00
C LEU A 541 43.10 0.68 -16.30
N VAL A 542 42.03 -0.09 -16.42
CA VAL A 542 41.74 -0.92 -17.60
C VAL A 542 40.85 -0.17 -18.58
N GLY A 543 39.88 0.61 -18.08
CA GLY A 543 39.02 1.41 -18.94
C GLY A 543 37.87 2.11 -18.20
N GLU A 544 37.10 2.88 -18.96
CA GLU A 544 35.96 3.67 -18.47
C GLU A 544 34.70 3.38 -19.29
N HIS A 545 33.53 3.51 -18.65
CA HIS A 545 32.22 3.41 -19.26
C HIS A 545 31.29 4.52 -18.79
N ILE A 546 30.47 5.04 -19.69
CA ILE A 546 29.40 6.00 -19.41
C ILE A 546 28.11 5.44 -19.99
N GLY A 547 27.10 5.31 -19.13
CA GLY A 547 25.78 4.77 -19.45
C GLY A 547 25.33 3.75 -18.41
N GLY A 548 24.06 3.82 -18.00
CA GLY A 548 23.57 3.04 -16.85
C GLY A 548 22.98 1.68 -17.16
N TYR A 549 22.69 1.36 -18.44
CA TYR A 549 21.77 0.28 -18.80
C TYR A 549 22.30 -0.72 -19.84
N LEU A 550 23.52 -0.50 -20.34
CA LEU A 550 24.09 -1.29 -21.42
C LEU A 550 25.37 -1.99 -20.98
N PRO A 551 25.63 -3.20 -21.49
CA PRO A 551 26.81 -3.96 -21.11
C PRO A 551 28.08 -3.38 -21.74
N PHE A 552 29.20 -3.65 -21.07
CA PHE A 552 30.55 -3.36 -21.56
C PHE A 552 31.54 -4.40 -21.06
N SER A 553 32.70 -4.46 -21.71
CA SER A 553 33.75 -5.41 -21.36
C SER A 553 35.13 -4.89 -21.68
N PHE A 554 36.12 -5.43 -20.97
CA PHE A 554 37.53 -5.16 -21.20
C PHE A 554 38.33 -6.46 -21.27
N GLU A 555 39.24 -6.55 -22.22
CA GLU A 555 40.26 -7.60 -22.26
C GLU A 555 41.31 -7.26 -21.18
N ILE A 556 41.57 -8.19 -20.25
CA ILE A 556 42.38 -7.93 -19.05
C ILE A 556 43.62 -8.80 -18.91
N SER A 557 43.97 -9.63 -19.90
CA SER A 557 44.99 -10.67 -19.77
C SER A 557 46.34 -10.15 -19.28
N GLN A 558 46.78 -9.00 -19.81
CA GLN A 558 48.06 -8.40 -19.45
C GLN A 558 48.14 -7.89 -18.01
N TYR A 559 46.99 -7.66 -17.35
CA TYR A 559 46.92 -7.16 -15.98
C TYR A 559 46.89 -8.28 -14.94
N LEU A 560 46.67 -9.53 -15.37
CA LEU A 560 46.41 -10.65 -14.48
C LEU A 560 47.67 -11.15 -13.77
N GLN A 561 47.49 -11.47 -12.49
CA GLN A 561 48.44 -12.09 -11.59
C GLN A 561 47.82 -13.39 -11.01
N LYS A 562 48.56 -14.07 -10.13
CA LYS A 562 48.07 -15.29 -9.46
C LYS A 562 46.80 -15.02 -8.62
N GLU A 563 46.79 -13.89 -7.92
CA GLU A 563 45.63 -13.33 -7.21
C GLU A 563 45.42 -11.91 -7.75
N ASN A 564 44.17 -11.55 -8.01
CA ASN A 564 43.82 -10.29 -8.68
C ASN A 564 42.90 -9.45 -7.84
N GLU A 565 43.19 -8.16 -7.77
CA GLU A 565 42.36 -7.14 -7.16
C GLU A 565 41.59 -6.39 -8.26
N LEU A 566 40.27 -6.57 -8.30
CA LEU A 566 39.34 -5.78 -9.10
C LEU A 566 38.81 -4.63 -8.27
N ILE A 567 39.03 -3.39 -8.71
CA ILE A 567 38.48 -2.17 -8.10
C ILE A 567 37.59 -1.47 -9.13
N VAL A 568 36.41 -1.04 -8.69
CA VAL A 568 35.44 -0.35 -9.56
C VAL A 568 35.05 0.96 -8.91
N TYR A 569 35.27 2.06 -9.62
CA TYR A 569 34.76 3.40 -9.31
C TYR A 569 33.41 3.56 -9.99
N VAL A 570 32.42 4.11 -9.27
CA VAL A 570 31.13 4.48 -9.85
C VAL A 570 30.70 5.84 -9.33
N LYS A 571 30.27 6.72 -10.24
CA LYS A 571 29.59 7.98 -9.93
C LYS A 571 28.25 8.00 -10.63
N ASP A 572 27.20 8.27 -9.87
CA ASP A 572 25.84 8.37 -10.37
C ASP A 572 25.34 9.81 -10.16
N LEU A 573 24.95 10.47 -11.25
CA LEU A 573 24.41 11.83 -11.21
C LEU A 573 22.88 11.84 -11.06
N THR A 574 22.25 10.66 -11.11
CA THR A 574 20.83 10.40 -11.00
C THR A 574 20.00 11.31 -11.91
N ASP A 575 19.41 12.39 -11.37
CA ASP A 575 18.51 13.30 -12.07
C ASP A 575 19.04 14.73 -12.23
N THR A 576 20.34 14.92 -11.97
CA THR A 576 21.00 16.23 -12.06
C THR A 576 21.72 16.47 -13.38
N SER A 577 21.78 15.46 -14.26
CA SER A 577 22.50 15.52 -15.54
C SER A 577 21.66 15.05 -16.71
N TYR A 578 22.15 15.27 -17.95
CA TYR A 578 21.47 14.96 -19.20
C TYR A 578 21.39 13.46 -19.55
N HIS A 579 22.09 12.61 -18.80
CA HIS A 579 22.17 11.19 -19.06
C HIS A 579 20.80 10.49 -18.94
N SER A 580 20.72 9.30 -19.51
CA SER A 580 19.54 8.44 -19.41
C SER A 580 19.39 7.91 -17.99
N LYS A 581 18.19 8.00 -17.41
CA LYS A 581 17.97 7.65 -15.99
C LYS A 581 16.73 6.80 -15.73
N GLY A 582 15.86 6.60 -16.72
CA GLY A 582 14.57 5.94 -16.49
C GLY A 582 13.80 6.60 -15.33
N LYS A 583 12.89 5.88 -14.67
CA LYS A 583 12.03 6.40 -13.59
C LYS A 583 12.75 6.73 -12.27
N GLN A 584 14.08 6.77 -12.24
CA GLN A 584 14.86 7.11 -11.05
C GLN A 584 14.69 8.60 -10.68
N SER A 585 14.55 8.90 -9.39
CA SER A 585 14.42 10.27 -8.89
C SER A 585 15.03 10.42 -7.50
N SER A 586 15.81 11.49 -7.28
CA SER A 586 16.31 11.85 -5.95
C SER A 586 15.18 12.27 -4.99
N ASN A 587 14.05 12.71 -5.55
CA ASN A 587 12.81 12.98 -4.84
C ASN A 587 11.70 12.06 -5.37
N ARG A 588 11.72 10.78 -4.93
CA ARG A 588 10.73 9.77 -5.33
C ARG A 588 9.31 10.14 -4.86
N GLY A 589 8.30 9.64 -5.58
CA GLY A 589 6.89 9.82 -5.27
C GLY A 589 6.00 9.72 -6.50
N GLY A 590 4.79 9.18 -6.32
CA GLY A 590 3.87 8.95 -7.44
C GLY A 590 4.47 7.98 -8.46
N ILE A 591 4.72 8.45 -9.68
CA ILE A 591 5.28 7.65 -10.79
C ILE A 591 6.82 7.62 -10.84
N TRP A 592 7.50 8.21 -9.84
CA TRP A 592 8.96 8.27 -9.74
C TRP A 592 9.45 7.43 -8.56
N TYR A 593 10.49 6.64 -8.77
CA TYR A 593 10.91 5.60 -7.82
C TYR A 593 12.32 5.82 -7.27
N THR A 594 12.70 4.97 -6.31
CA THR A 594 14.02 4.97 -5.67
C THR A 594 15.15 4.92 -6.72
N PRO A 595 16.21 5.74 -6.58
CA PRO A 595 17.43 5.64 -7.38
C PRO A 595 18.09 4.26 -7.29
N THR A 596 18.86 3.89 -8.30
CA THR A 596 19.57 2.62 -8.42
C THR A 596 21.01 2.89 -8.83
N SER A 597 21.88 3.13 -7.85
CA SER A 597 23.27 3.48 -8.11
C SER A 597 24.18 2.25 -7.99
N GLY A 598 25.25 2.23 -8.80
CA GLY A 598 26.27 1.19 -8.76
C GLY A 598 26.04 0.03 -9.72
N ILE A 599 26.60 -1.14 -9.39
CA ILE A 599 26.54 -2.34 -10.22
C ILE A 599 25.18 -3.03 -10.01
N TRP A 600 24.33 -3.06 -11.04
CA TRP A 600 22.98 -3.63 -10.92
C TRP A 600 22.71 -4.82 -11.86
N GLN A 601 23.63 -5.20 -12.75
CA GLN A 601 23.59 -6.49 -13.46
C GLN A 601 24.89 -7.28 -13.29
N THR A 602 24.84 -8.57 -13.61
CA THR A 602 25.93 -9.55 -13.40
C THR A 602 27.30 -9.04 -13.84
N VAL A 603 28.32 -9.36 -13.04
CA VAL A 603 29.74 -9.18 -13.37
C VAL A 603 30.35 -10.56 -13.57
N TRP A 604 31.13 -10.75 -14.63
CA TRP A 604 31.71 -12.06 -14.93
C TRP A 604 33.00 -11.98 -15.73
N LEU A 605 33.74 -13.09 -15.72
CA LEU A 605 34.88 -13.33 -16.59
C LEU A 605 34.52 -14.34 -17.67
N GLU A 606 35.06 -14.12 -18.85
CA GLU A 606 35.08 -15.10 -19.92
C GLU A 606 36.48 -15.28 -20.45
N SER A 607 36.83 -16.49 -20.87
CA SER A 607 38.08 -16.72 -21.57
C SER A 607 37.86 -17.21 -22.99
N THR A 608 38.64 -16.67 -23.92
CA THR A 608 38.59 -17.01 -25.34
C THR A 608 39.98 -17.34 -25.87
N PRO A 609 40.12 -18.08 -26.98
CA PRO A 609 41.36 -18.09 -27.74
C PRO A 609 41.65 -16.70 -28.35
N ILE A 610 42.82 -16.55 -28.97
CA ILE A 610 43.19 -15.32 -29.70
C ILE A 610 42.27 -15.13 -30.92
N ASN A 611 41.96 -16.22 -31.62
CA ASN A 611 41.03 -16.21 -32.75
C ASN A 611 39.63 -16.62 -32.27
N TYR A 612 38.82 -15.66 -31.83
CA TYR A 612 37.50 -15.94 -31.25
C TYR A 612 36.35 -15.25 -32.01
N ILE A 613 35.14 -15.73 -31.77
CA ILE A 613 33.89 -15.20 -32.36
C ILE A 613 33.40 -14.03 -31.51
N GLN A 614 33.59 -12.80 -31.95
CA GLN A 614 33.24 -11.61 -31.17
C GLN A 614 31.73 -11.42 -31.04
N SER A 615 31.01 -11.59 -32.15
CA SER A 615 29.56 -11.44 -32.18
C SER A 615 28.95 -12.17 -33.37
N VAL A 616 27.66 -12.47 -33.29
CA VAL A 616 26.88 -13.04 -34.39
C VAL A 616 25.62 -12.22 -34.53
N LYS A 617 25.33 -11.72 -35.74
CA LYS A 617 24.07 -11.06 -36.07
C LYS A 617 23.21 -12.02 -36.89
N ILE A 618 21.99 -12.27 -36.44
CA ILE A 618 21.06 -13.24 -37.03
C ILE A 618 19.83 -12.48 -37.56
N SER A 619 19.60 -12.53 -38.88
CA SER A 619 18.44 -11.90 -39.52
C SER A 619 17.57 -12.95 -40.21
N ILE A 620 16.25 -12.79 -40.16
CA ILE A 620 15.30 -13.76 -40.68
C ILE A 620 14.57 -13.19 -41.90
N ASP A 621 14.72 -13.85 -43.04
CA ASP A 621 13.87 -13.63 -44.22
C ASP A 621 12.81 -14.71 -44.27
N TYR A 622 11.72 -14.46 -43.56
CA TYR A 622 10.66 -15.44 -43.32
C TYR A 622 10.02 -15.97 -44.61
N ASP A 623 9.71 -15.10 -45.57
CA ASP A 623 8.96 -15.45 -46.78
C ASP A 623 9.73 -16.37 -47.74
N VAL A 624 11.07 -16.27 -47.73
CA VAL A 624 11.96 -17.09 -48.56
C VAL A 624 12.65 -18.19 -47.75
N LYS A 625 12.25 -18.38 -46.48
CA LYS A 625 12.77 -19.41 -45.56
C LYS A 625 14.28 -19.34 -45.36
N LYS A 626 14.85 -18.14 -45.22
CA LYS A 626 16.29 -17.96 -45.01
C LYS A 626 16.62 -17.40 -43.63
N VAL A 627 17.72 -17.88 -43.07
CA VAL A 627 18.43 -17.24 -41.95
C VAL A 627 19.74 -16.68 -42.47
N ASN A 628 19.96 -15.39 -42.26
CA ASN A 628 21.18 -14.69 -42.63
C ASN A 628 22.05 -14.53 -41.39
N LEU A 629 23.30 -14.95 -41.49
CA LEU A 629 24.29 -14.88 -40.43
C LEU A 629 25.41 -13.91 -40.84
N VAL A 630 25.71 -12.95 -39.97
CA VAL A 630 26.93 -12.14 -40.04
C VAL A 630 27.75 -12.44 -38.79
N ILE A 631 28.84 -13.16 -38.98
CA ILE A 631 29.74 -13.64 -37.93
C ILE A 631 30.97 -12.73 -37.92
N ASN A 632 31.14 -12.00 -36.81
CA ASN A 632 32.33 -11.19 -36.60
C ASN A 632 33.35 -12.00 -35.80
N GLY A 633 34.49 -12.28 -36.42
CA GLY A 633 35.61 -13.01 -35.83
C GLY A 633 36.78 -13.06 -36.81
N ASN A 634 37.90 -13.62 -36.36
CA ASN A 634 39.16 -13.60 -37.12
C ASN A 634 39.36 -14.86 -37.99
N SER A 635 38.29 -15.44 -38.53
CA SER A 635 38.35 -16.59 -39.45
C SER A 635 37.63 -16.28 -40.75
N GLU A 636 38.16 -16.80 -41.86
CA GLU A 636 37.52 -16.74 -43.18
C GLU A 636 36.28 -17.64 -43.27
N ASN A 637 36.31 -18.78 -42.57
CA ASN A 637 35.26 -19.79 -42.62
C ASN A 637 34.87 -20.29 -41.22
N TYR A 638 33.60 -20.61 -41.05
CA TYR A 638 33.01 -21.11 -39.81
C TYR A 638 32.23 -22.40 -40.08
N ASN A 639 32.37 -23.40 -39.22
CA ASN A 639 31.47 -24.54 -39.20
C ASN A 639 30.16 -24.10 -38.52
N VAL A 640 29.05 -24.17 -39.25
CA VAL A 640 27.72 -23.81 -38.75
C VAL A 640 26.82 -25.03 -38.75
N ALA A 641 26.26 -25.34 -37.59
CA ALA A 641 25.26 -26.39 -37.41
C ALA A 641 23.94 -25.79 -36.90
N ILE A 642 22.83 -26.15 -37.54
CA ILE A 642 21.48 -25.77 -37.15
C ILE A 642 20.70 -27.04 -36.82
N LYS A 643 20.04 -27.05 -35.66
CA LYS A 643 19.19 -28.16 -35.23
C LYS A 643 17.73 -27.72 -35.02
N GLU A 644 16.84 -28.59 -35.44
CA GLU A 644 15.41 -28.58 -35.18
C GLU A 644 15.14 -29.65 -34.10
N GLY A 645 15.15 -29.24 -32.83
CA GLY A 645 15.21 -30.19 -31.71
C GLY A 645 16.46 -31.08 -31.81
N ASN A 646 16.27 -32.40 -31.92
CA ASN A 646 17.40 -33.33 -32.04
C ASN A 646 17.89 -33.54 -33.49
N LYS A 647 17.16 -33.02 -34.49
CA LYS A 647 17.48 -33.24 -35.91
C LYS A 647 18.39 -32.14 -36.44
N ILE A 648 19.53 -32.51 -37.03
CA ILE A 648 20.39 -31.56 -37.75
C ILE A 648 19.75 -31.25 -39.11
N VAL A 649 19.46 -29.98 -39.36
CA VAL A 649 18.87 -29.50 -40.63
C VAL A 649 19.87 -28.76 -41.51
N PHE A 650 20.99 -28.32 -40.94
CA PHE A 650 22.12 -27.76 -41.66
C PHE A 650 23.41 -28.04 -40.90
N ASN A 651 24.49 -28.42 -41.58
CA ASN A 651 25.82 -28.60 -40.98
C ASN A 651 26.91 -28.51 -42.06
N GLN A 652 27.43 -27.30 -42.29
CA GLN A 652 28.43 -27.04 -43.34
C GLN A 652 29.38 -25.92 -42.92
N LYS A 653 30.52 -25.83 -43.62
CA LYS A 653 31.38 -24.64 -43.56
C LYS A 653 30.76 -23.52 -44.37
N VAL A 654 30.80 -22.32 -43.83
CA VAL A 654 30.26 -21.11 -44.45
C VAL A 654 31.21 -19.94 -44.23
N GLU A 655 31.13 -18.94 -45.10
CA GLU A 655 31.82 -17.65 -44.93
C GLU A 655 31.23 -16.84 -43.76
N SER A 656 31.92 -15.77 -43.37
CA SER A 656 31.49 -14.86 -42.30
C SER A 656 30.15 -14.18 -42.54
N ASN A 657 29.75 -13.99 -43.80
CA ASN A 657 28.43 -13.49 -44.19
C ASN A 657 27.74 -14.51 -45.10
N THR A 658 26.65 -15.12 -44.63
CA THR A 658 25.99 -16.20 -45.35
C THR A 658 24.49 -16.19 -45.18
N ALA A 659 23.79 -16.68 -46.20
CA ALA A 659 22.34 -16.86 -46.21
C ALA A 659 22.01 -18.35 -46.35
N ILE A 660 21.46 -18.95 -45.29
CA ILE A 660 21.14 -20.37 -45.22
C ILE A 660 19.64 -20.54 -45.48
N LYS A 661 19.29 -21.26 -46.54
CA LYS A 661 17.90 -21.60 -46.86
C LYS A 661 17.52 -22.91 -46.16
N LEU A 662 16.37 -22.92 -45.49
CA LEU A 662 15.78 -24.12 -44.90
C LEU A 662 14.63 -24.63 -45.78
N ASP A 663 14.54 -25.94 -46.00
CA ASP A 663 13.50 -26.53 -46.85
C ASP A 663 12.09 -26.36 -46.23
N ASN A 664 12.01 -26.68 -44.94
CA ASN A 664 10.82 -26.53 -44.11
C ASN A 664 11.14 -25.63 -42.92
N ILE A 665 10.16 -24.82 -42.50
CA ILE A 665 10.29 -23.93 -41.35
C ILE A 665 9.15 -24.19 -40.36
N ASN A 666 9.51 -24.42 -39.10
CA ASN A 666 8.64 -24.19 -37.95
C ASN A 666 8.75 -22.73 -37.53
N SER A 667 7.62 -22.04 -37.52
CA SER A 667 7.56 -20.63 -37.16
C SER A 667 7.53 -20.45 -35.65
N TRP A 668 8.13 -19.35 -35.18
CA TRP A 668 7.96 -18.91 -33.81
C TRP A 668 6.68 -18.06 -33.69
N THR A 669 5.83 -18.40 -32.72
CA THR A 669 4.71 -17.57 -32.26
C THR A 669 4.58 -17.63 -30.73
N PRO A 670 3.84 -16.73 -30.08
CA PRO A 670 3.57 -16.83 -28.66
C PRO A 670 2.91 -18.15 -28.23
N GLU A 671 2.08 -18.74 -29.09
CA GLU A 671 1.41 -20.02 -28.85
C GLU A 671 2.32 -21.23 -29.11
N SER A 672 3.26 -21.10 -30.04
CA SER A 672 4.21 -22.14 -30.44
C SER A 672 5.62 -21.55 -30.59
N PRO A 673 6.35 -21.32 -29.47
CA PRO A 673 7.64 -20.61 -29.47
C PRO A 673 8.80 -21.50 -29.92
N PHE A 674 8.79 -21.91 -31.18
CA PHE A 674 9.82 -22.79 -31.73
C PHE A 674 11.16 -22.04 -31.93
N LEU A 675 12.24 -22.59 -31.37
CA LEU A 675 13.60 -22.07 -31.52
C LEU A 675 14.50 -23.15 -32.15
N TYR A 676 15.32 -22.74 -33.11
CA TYR A 676 16.38 -23.56 -33.68
C TYR A 676 17.67 -23.35 -32.89
N ASP A 677 18.34 -24.45 -32.55
CA ASP A 677 19.67 -24.38 -31.94
C ASP A 677 20.70 -24.10 -33.03
N LEU A 678 21.60 -23.15 -32.77
CA LEU A 678 22.66 -22.72 -33.68
C LEU A 678 24.01 -22.91 -32.99
N THR A 679 24.91 -23.64 -33.61
CA THR A 679 26.31 -23.78 -33.18
C THR A 679 27.23 -23.22 -34.25
N ILE A 680 28.15 -22.35 -33.85
CA ILE A 680 29.12 -21.71 -34.74
C ILE A 680 30.51 -21.96 -34.18
N SER A 681 31.42 -22.48 -35.01
CA SER A 681 32.79 -22.78 -34.59
C SER A 681 33.79 -22.37 -35.67
N ASN A 682 34.90 -21.75 -35.27
CA ASN A 682 36.07 -21.55 -36.15
C ASN A 682 37.16 -22.61 -35.95
N GLY A 683 36.91 -23.64 -35.12
CA GLY A 683 37.86 -24.68 -34.74
C GLY A 683 38.62 -24.41 -33.44
N GLU A 684 38.84 -23.15 -33.06
CA GLU A 684 39.46 -22.75 -31.80
C GLU A 684 38.42 -22.31 -30.74
N ASP A 685 37.42 -21.54 -31.18
CA ASP A 685 36.29 -21.06 -30.40
C ASP A 685 35.00 -21.68 -30.93
N THR A 686 34.07 -21.95 -30.02
CA THR A 686 32.74 -22.48 -30.33
C THR A 686 31.72 -21.76 -29.49
N VAL A 687 30.70 -21.20 -30.15
CA VAL A 687 29.58 -20.55 -29.49
C VAL A 687 28.27 -21.25 -29.79
N SER A 688 27.44 -21.37 -28.76
CA SER A 688 26.05 -21.80 -28.89
C SER A 688 25.13 -20.59 -28.89
N SER A 689 24.13 -20.62 -29.76
CA SER A 689 23.14 -19.57 -29.97
C SER A 689 21.80 -20.21 -30.35
N TYR A 690 20.79 -19.39 -30.61
CA TYR A 690 19.49 -19.84 -31.10
C TYR A 690 18.81 -18.73 -31.92
N PHE A 691 17.84 -19.13 -32.75
CA PHE A 691 16.97 -18.20 -33.48
C PHE A 691 15.56 -18.77 -33.67
N GLY A 692 14.59 -17.90 -33.94
CA GLY A 692 13.23 -18.30 -34.29
C GLY A 692 12.83 -17.77 -35.65
N MET A 693 12.19 -18.60 -36.47
CA MET A 693 11.68 -18.18 -37.78
C MET A 693 10.41 -17.37 -37.58
N ARG A 694 10.50 -16.05 -37.68
CA ARG A 694 9.34 -15.15 -37.56
C ARG A 694 9.51 -13.85 -38.33
N LYS A 695 8.39 -13.17 -38.61
CA LYS A 695 8.34 -11.84 -39.22
C LYS A 695 7.29 -10.96 -38.55
N PHE A 696 7.69 -9.76 -38.14
CA PHE A 696 6.78 -8.69 -37.74
C PHE A 696 6.63 -7.70 -38.89
N SER A 697 5.41 -7.25 -39.15
CA SER A 697 5.15 -6.24 -40.18
C SER A 697 3.82 -5.53 -39.95
N ILE A 698 3.52 -4.53 -40.79
CA ILE A 698 2.19 -3.93 -40.89
C ILE A 698 1.50 -4.47 -42.15
N GLY A 699 0.22 -4.80 -42.05
CA GLY A 699 -0.60 -5.22 -43.18
C GLY A 699 -2.02 -4.72 -43.02
N SER A 700 -2.84 -4.93 -44.04
CA SER A 700 -4.29 -4.69 -43.94
C SER A 700 -5.00 -6.01 -43.66
N ASP A 701 -6.02 -5.99 -42.79
CA ASP A 701 -6.93 -7.12 -42.64
C ASP A 701 -7.91 -7.22 -43.83
N LYS A 702 -8.80 -8.22 -43.77
CA LYS A 702 -9.83 -8.47 -44.80
C LYS A 702 -10.83 -7.32 -44.98
N TYR A 703 -10.89 -6.36 -44.04
CA TYR A 703 -11.74 -5.18 -44.09
C TYR A 703 -10.95 -3.90 -44.44
N GLY A 704 -9.67 -4.04 -44.82
CA GLY A 704 -8.80 -2.93 -45.20
C GLY A 704 -8.17 -2.18 -44.01
N LYS A 705 -8.44 -2.57 -42.76
CA LYS A 705 -7.90 -1.90 -41.57
C LYS A 705 -6.44 -2.28 -41.35
N LYS A 706 -5.59 -1.31 -41.04
CA LYS A 706 -4.16 -1.54 -40.76
C LYS A 706 -3.98 -2.27 -39.44
N ARG A 707 -3.22 -3.38 -39.46
CA ARG A 707 -2.95 -4.25 -38.32
C ARG A 707 -1.47 -4.52 -38.14
N LEU A 708 -1.09 -4.81 -36.90
CA LEU A 708 0.17 -5.51 -36.61
C LEU A 708 0.04 -6.95 -37.11
N MET A 709 1.09 -7.42 -37.78
CA MET A 709 1.14 -8.75 -38.38
C MET A 709 2.26 -9.57 -37.74
N LEU A 710 1.99 -10.85 -37.49
CA LEU A 710 2.98 -11.86 -37.18
C LEU A 710 2.91 -12.93 -38.27
N ASN A 711 4.04 -13.21 -38.91
CA ASN A 711 4.15 -14.25 -39.93
C ASN A 711 3.15 -14.06 -41.09
N ASN A 712 2.97 -12.80 -41.51
CA ASN A 712 2.03 -12.32 -42.54
C ASN A 712 0.54 -12.47 -42.19
N GLN A 713 0.18 -12.73 -40.93
CA GLN A 713 -1.20 -12.76 -40.47
C GLN A 713 -1.45 -11.66 -39.44
N PRO A 714 -2.64 -11.01 -39.40
CA PRO A 714 -2.99 -10.09 -38.33
C PRO A 714 -2.82 -10.77 -36.96
N TYR A 715 -2.08 -10.13 -36.04
CA TYR A 715 -1.87 -10.65 -34.70
C TYR A 715 -2.05 -9.56 -33.63
N PHE A 716 -2.96 -9.81 -32.67
CA PHE A 716 -3.35 -8.80 -31.68
C PHE A 716 -2.40 -8.84 -30.48
N HIS A 717 -1.77 -7.71 -30.15
CA HIS A 717 -0.86 -7.61 -29.01
C HIS A 717 -1.66 -7.31 -27.73
N LYS A 718 -1.76 -8.30 -26.85
CA LYS A 718 -2.40 -8.23 -25.53
C LYS A 718 -1.30 -8.06 -24.50
N GLY A 719 -0.94 -6.81 -24.24
CA GLY A 719 0.24 -6.47 -23.45
C GLY A 719 -0.03 -5.94 -22.05
N VAL A 720 1.03 -5.99 -21.25
CA VAL A 720 1.12 -5.37 -19.93
C VAL A 720 2.37 -4.52 -19.88
N LEU A 721 2.30 -3.38 -19.19
CA LEU A 721 3.46 -2.54 -18.90
C LEU A 721 4.27 -3.15 -17.74
N ASP A 722 5.58 -3.28 -17.91
CA ASP A 722 6.48 -3.74 -16.85
C ASP A 722 7.58 -2.70 -16.58
N GLN A 723 7.57 -2.15 -15.37
CA GLN A 723 8.56 -1.20 -14.86
C GLN A 723 9.93 -1.86 -14.58
N GLY A 724 9.95 -3.18 -14.35
CA GLY A 724 11.15 -3.91 -13.97
C GLY A 724 11.70 -3.55 -12.59
N TYR A 725 10.83 -3.23 -11.63
CA TYR A 725 11.20 -2.94 -10.23
C TYR A 725 10.79 -4.05 -9.26
N TYR A 726 11.70 -4.45 -8.37
CA TYR A 726 11.52 -5.44 -7.31
C TYR A 726 11.62 -4.78 -5.93
N SER A 727 10.80 -5.20 -4.97
CA SER A 727 10.72 -4.56 -3.64
C SER A 727 11.97 -4.73 -2.77
N ASP A 728 12.78 -5.74 -3.07
CA ASP A 728 13.97 -6.12 -2.32
C ASP A 728 15.28 -5.82 -3.07
N GLY A 729 15.28 -5.93 -4.40
CA GLY A 729 16.45 -5.69 -5.27
C GLY A 729 16.37 -4.48 -6.21
N ILE A 730 15.28 -3.70 -6.17
CA ILE A 730 15.02 -2.53 -7.02
C ILE A 730 15.10 -2.89 -8.51
N TYR A 731 16.23 -2.77 -9.20
CA TYR A 731 16.32 -3.21 -10.61
C TYR A 731 16.62 -4.68 -10.81
N THR A 732 17.08 -5.37 -9.77
CA THR A 732 17.64 -6.71 -9.89
C THR A 732 16.73 -7.68 -9.14
N PRO A 733 16.19 -8.73 -9.78
CA PRO A 733 15.40 -9.72 -9.06
C PRO A 733 16.27 -10.49 -8.07
N ALA A 734 15.66 -11.06 -7.03
CA ALA A 734 16.35 -11.99 -6.14
C ALA A 734 16.80 -13.28 -6.87
N SER A 735 16.07 -13.68 -7.92
CA SER A 735 16.37 -14.82 -8.78
C SER A 735 15.73 -14.65 -10.16
N TYR A 736 16.36 -15.12 -11.23
CA TYR A 736 15.71 -15.19 -12.55
C TYR A 736 14.53 -16.16 -12.60
N LYS A 737 14.38 -17.04 -11.60
CA LYS A 737 13.17 -17.83 -11.43
C LYS A 737 11.93 -16.96 -11.18
N GLN A 738 12.11 -15.82 -10.49
CA GLN A 738 11.04 -14.85 -10.29
C GLN A 738 10.56 -14.23 -11.61
N MET A 739 11.51 -13.85 -12.50
CA MET A 739 11.18 -13.35 -13.84
C MET A 739 10.42 -14.40 -14.65
N GLU A 740 10.85 -15.66 -14.59
CA GLU A 740 10.16 -16.77 -15.26
C GLU A 740 8.71 -16.91 -14.75
N ASP A 741 8.50 -16.85 -13.44
CA ASP A 741 7.17 -16.98 -12.84
C ASP A 741 6.26 -15.77 -13.14
N ASP A 742 6.80 -14.56 -13.18
CA ASP A 742 6.07 -13.36 -13.63
C ASP A 742 5.58 -13.55 -15.08
N ILE A 743 6.45 -14.02 -16.00
CA ILE A 743 6.07 -14.31 -17.40
C ILE A 743 5.03 -15.43 -17.47
N LYS A 744 5.17 -16.51 -16.67
CA LYS A 744 4.19 -17.60 -16.61
C LYS A 744 2.82 -17.09 -16.18
N MET A 745 2.76 -16.33 -15.09
CA MET A 745 1.53 -15.74 -14.58
C MET A 745 0.83 -14.90 -15.66
N LEU A 746 1.59 -14.06 -16.38
CA LEU A 746 1.03 -13.25 -17.47
C LEU A 746 0.46 -14.10 -18.60
N LYS A 747 1.15 -15.17 -19.01
CA LYS A 747 0.63 -16.10 -20.03
C LYS A 747 -0.65 -16.80 -19.55
N GLU A 748 -0.69 -17.23 -18.29
CA GLU A 748 -1.88 -17.84 -17.68
C GLU A 748 -3.07 -16.86 -17.62
N MET A 749 -2.80 -15.57 -17.43
CA MET A 749 -3.78 -14.49 -17.53
C MET A 749 -4.21 -14.16 -18.97
N GLY A 750 -3.59 -14.76 -20.00
CA GLY A 750 -3.94 -14.55 -21.40
C GLY A 750 -3.22 -13.39 -22.09
N PHE A 751 -2.27 -12.72 -21.42
CA PHE A 751 -1.35 -11.78 -22.06
C PHE A 751 -0.37 -12.52 -22.96
N ASN A 752 0.02 -11.88 -24.05
CA ASN A 752 1.01 -12.39 -25.01
C ASN A 752 2.13 -11.38 -25.31
N THR A 753 2.11 -10.21 -24.66
CA THR A 753 3.09 -9.14 -24.85
C THR A 753 3.51 -8.53 -23.50
N ILE A 754 4.78 -8.15 -23.36
CA ILE A 754 5.29 -7.31 -22.27
C ILE A 754 5.92 -6.08 -22.90
N ARG A 755 5.52 -4.89 -22.44
CA ARG A 755 6.21 -3.65 -22.77
C ARG A 755 7.18 -3.32 -21.64
N LYS A 756 8.48 -3.45 -21.92
CA LYS A 756 9.54 -3.12 -20.97
C LYS A 756 9.71 -1.60 -20.93
N HIS A 757 9.32 -0.99 -19.82
CA HIS A 757 9.20 0.46 -19.72
C HIS A 757 10.54 1.13 -19.39
N ILE A 758 11.05 1.93 -20.33
CA ILE A 758 12.23 2.81 -20.25
C ILE A 758 13.43 2.26 -19.44
N LYS A 759 13.67 0.96 -19.60
CA LYS A 759 14.71 0.16 -18.94
C LYS A 759 15.14 -0.96 -19.88
N ILE A 760 16.39 -1.40 -19.79
CA ILE A 760 16.89 -2.58 -20.51
C ILE A 760 17.22 -3.64 -19.45
N ASP A 761 16.46 -4.73 -19.40
CA ASP A 761 16.71 -5.81 -18.44
C ASP A 761 17.87 -6.73 -18.88
N PRO A 762 18.36 -7.64 -18.00
CA PRO A 762 19.34 -8.64 -18.41
C PRO A 762 18.87 -9.45 -19.63
N LEU A 763 19.79 -9.86 -20.51
CA LEU A 763 19.47 -10.67 -21.70
C LEU A 763 18.69 -11.96 -21.37
N TYR A 764 18.81 -12.45 -20.14
CA TYR A 764 18.06 -13.60 -19.66
C TYR A 764 16.54 -13.36 -19.66
N PHE A 765 16.05 -12.14 -19.40
CA PHE A 765 14.63 -11.80 -19.53
C PHE A 765 14.12 -12.04 -20.96
N TYR A 766 14.85 -11.53 -21.96
CA TYR A 766 14.49 -11.69 -23.36
C TYR A 766 14.58 -13.15 -23.81
N TYR A 767 15.57 -13.89 -23.31
CA TYR A 767 15.66 -15.34 -23.53
C TYR A 767 14.45 -16.10 -22.97
N LEU A 768 13.98 -15.74 -21.77
CA LEU A 768 12.76 -16.32 -21.21
C LEU A 768 11.54 -15.99 -22.10
N CYS A 769 11.42 -14.75 -22.57
CA CYS A 769 10.37 -14.35 -23.51
C CYS A 769 10.43 -15.13 -24.84
N ASP A 770 11.62 -15.33 -25.40
CA ASP A 770 11.86 -16.12 -26.60
C ASP A 770 11.43 -17.59 -26.40
N LYS A 771 11.88 -18.21 -25.30
CA LYS A 771 11.58 -19.61 -24.94
C LYS A 771 10.10 -19.84 -24.64
N MET A 772 9.49 -18.92 -23.92
CA MET A 772 8.14 -19.08 -23.42
C MET A 772 7.08 -18.57 -24.39
N GLY A 773 7.44 -17.82 -25.42
CA GLY A 773 6.50 -17.24 -26.37
C GLY A 773 5.75 -16.06 -25.77
N MET A 774 6.47 -15.00 -25.44
CA MET A 774 5.93 -13.72 -24.97
C MET A 774 6.56 -12.62 -25.82
N LEU A 775 5.75 -11.83 -26.54
CA LEU A 775 6.24 -10.71 -27.33
C LEU A 775 6.82 -9.63 -26.41
N VAL A 776 7.84 -8.91 -26.90
CA VAL A 776 8.43 -7.78 -26.18
C VAL A 776 8.27 -6.51 -27.00
N TRP A 777 7.84 -5.43 -26.33
CA TRP A 777 8.03 -4.07 -26.81
C TRP A 777 9.11 -3.44 -25.96
N GLN A 778 10.12 -2.85 -26.61
CA GLN A 778 11.26 -2.28 -25.92
C GLN A 778 11.24 -0.76 -26.02
N ASP A 779 11.06 -0.11 -24.88
CA ASP A 779 11.24 1.32 -24.75
C ASP A 779 12.72 1.66 -24.62
N MET A 780 13.16 2.76 -25.26
CA MET A 780 14.49 3.32 -25.00
C MET A 780 14.51 3.99 -23.62
N VAL A 781 15.67 3.99 -22.97
CA VAL A 781 15.83 4.64 -21.67
C VAL A 781 15.85 6.16 -21.88
N ASN A 782 14.84 6.85 -21.34
CA ASN A 782 14.74 8.30 -21.43
C ASN A 782 15.47 9.01 -20.28
N GLY A 783 15.70 10.31 -20.46
CA GLY A 783 16.48 11.16 -19.55
C GLY A 783 16.52 12.61 -20.05
N GLY A 784 17.66 13.28 -19.88
CA GLY A 784 17.81 14.69 -20.25
C GLY A 784 17.76 15.55 -19.01
N GLY A 785 16.94 16.59 -18.99
CA GLY A 785 16.77 17.42 -17.81
C GLY A 785 15.68 16.92 -16.87
N ARG A 786 15.37 17.75 -15.89
CA ARG A 786 14.21 17.57 -15.01
C ARG A 786 12.94 17.44 -15.84
N TYR A 787 12.15 16.41 -15.53
CA TYR A 787 10.86 16.16 -16.16
C TYR A 787 9.95 17.38 -16.06
N SER A 788 9.36 17.77 -17.19
CA SER A 788 8.50 18.95 -17.26
C SER A 788 7.06 18.54 -17.00
N ASP A 789 6.60 18.68 -15.76
CA ASP A 789 5.20 18.38 -15.40
C ASP A 789 4.20 19.19 -16.24
N LEU A 790 4.57 20.42 -16.66
CA LEU A 790 3.75 21.21 -17.57
C LEU A 790 3.52 20.51 -18.90
N ILE A 791 4.61 20.07 -19.55
CA ILE A 791 4.55 19.50 -20.89
C ILE A 791 4.03 18.07 -20.86
N VAL A 792 4.43 17.28 -19.88
CA VAL A 792 4.14 15.85 -19.86
C VAL A 792 2.89 15.48 -19.07
N THR A 793 2.48 16.31 -18.11
CA THR A 793 1.31 16.02 -17.26
C THR A 793 0.17 16.99 -17.48
N TYR A 794 0.38 18.30 -17.25
CA TYR A 794 -0.70 19.27 -17.23
C TYR A 794 -1.28 19.60 -18.62
N LEU A 795 -0.46 19.80 -19.64
CA LEU A 795 -0.94 20.09 -21.00
C LEU A 795 -1.65 18.90 -21.65
N PRO A 796 -1.15 17.65 -21.55
CA PRO A 796 -1.88 16.46 -21.96
C PRO A 796 -3.24 16.31 -21.26
N PHE A 797 -3.31 16.61 -19.95
CA PHE A 797 -4.58 16.62 -19.22
C PHE A 797 -5.58 17.65 -19.79
N LEU A 798 -5.08 18.80 -20.26
CA LEU A 798 -5.87 19.82 -20.97
C LEU A 798 -6.06 19.53 -22.48
N LYS A 799 -5.68 18.32 -22.95
CA LYS A 799 -5.77 17.87 -24.35
C LYS A 799 -4.92 18.67 -25.33
N VAL A 800 -3.87 19.33 -24.84
CA VAL A 800 -2.85 20.01 -25.66
C VAL A 800 -1.73 19.01 -25.96
N LEU A 801 -1.96 18.17 -26.97
CA LEU A 801 -1.12 16.99 -27.25
C LEU A 801 -0.15 17.14 -28.42
N ASN A 802 -0.20 18.18 -29.25
CA ASN A 802 0.55 18.23 -30.53
C ASN A 802 1.65 19.29 -30.55
N ILE A 803 2.47 19.35 -29.50
CA ILE A 803 3.61 20.28 -29.42
C ILE A 803 4.74 19.78 -30.33
N LYS A 804 5.38 20.69 -31.08
CA LYS A 804 6.53 20.36 -31.92
C LYS A 804 7.78 20.11 -31.07
N ASP A 805 8.38 18.94 -31.25
CA ASP A 805 9.56 18.44 -30.53
C ASP A 805 10.90 19.07 -30.95
N LYS A 806 10.88 19.96 -31.96
CA LYS A 806 11.99 20.88 -32.26
C LYS A 806 12.25 21.91 -31.16
N HIS A 807 11.27 22.14 -30.28
CA HIS A 807 11.44 22.94 -29.07
C HIS A 807 12.07 22.13 -27.95
N TYR A 808 13.31 21.70 -28.15
CA TYR A 808 14.03 20.77 -27.27
C TYR A 808 13.98 21.14 -25.78
N GLY A 809 13.86 22.43 -25.46
CA GLY A 809 13.72 22.91 -24.10
C GLY A 809 12.45 22.50 -23.37
N LEU A 810 11.33 22.42 -24.08
CA LEU A 810 10.06 22.02 -23.50
C LEU A 810 10.09 20.55 -23.04
N PHE A 811 10.81 19.71 -23.80
CA PHE A 811 10.97 18.28 -23.54
C PHE A 811 12.22 17.95 -22.70
N ALA A 812 12.81 18.95 -22.03
CA ALA A 812 14.01 18.80 -21.21
C ALA A 812 15.24 18.23 -21.97
N ARG A 813 15.35 18.46 -23.28
CA ARG A 813 16.42 17.92 -24.13
C ARG A 813 17.26 18.99 -24.85
N LYS A 814 17.51 20.14 -24.20
CA LYS A 814 18.32 21.24 -24.78
C LYS A 814 19.77 20.87 -25.09
N ASN A 815 20.36 19.98 -24.29
CA ASN A 815 21.78 19.65 -24.38
C ASN A 815 22.06 18.78 -25.61
N LYS A 816 22.93 19.25 -26.51
CA LYS A 816 23.32 18.54 -27.74
C LYS A 816 24.06 17.23 -27.45
N ALA A 817 25.02 17.23 -26.51
CA ALA A 817 25.74 16.03 -26.11
C ALA A 817 24.79 14.97 -25.53
N GLY A 818 23.76 15.40 -24.79
CA GLY A 818 22.72 14.48 -24.29
C GLY A 818 21.89 13.82 -25.40
N ARG A 819 21.64 14.53 -26.51
CA ARG A 819 20.98 13.94 -27.69
C ARG A 819 21.88 12.95 -28.43
N GLU A 820 23.14 13.32 -28.63
CA GLU A 820 24.13 12.45 -29.26
C GLU A 820 24.35 11.16 -28.44
N LEU A 821 24.40 11.29 -27.11
CA LEU A 821 24.48 10.15 -26.22
C LEU A 821 23.24 9.25 -26.34
N PHE A 822 22.04 9.82 -26.32
CA PHE A 822 20.80 9.05 -26.52
C PHE A 822 20.82 8.25 -27.83
N ILE A 823 21.24 8.86 -28.95
CA ILE A 823 21.36 8.17 -30.24
C ILE A 823 22.39 7.02 -30.16
N LYS A 824 23.51 7.24 -29.49
CA LYS A 824 24.55 6.21 -29.27
C LYS A 824 24.05 5.06 -28.42
N GLU A 825 23.33 5.35 -27.33
CA GLU A 825 22.71 4.34 -26.47
C GLU A 825 21.62 3.57 -27.22
N MET A 826 20.74 4.27 -27.96
CA MET A 826 19.73 3.66 -28.81
C MET A 826 20.35 2.68 -29.82
N LYS A 827 21.45 3.06 -30.51
CA LYS A 827 22.15 2.15 -31.43
C LYS A 827 22.65 0.90 -30.71
N LYS A 828 23.28 1.07 -29.55
CA LYS A 828 23.79 -0.03 -28.73
C LYS A 828 22.67 -0.95 -28.23
N THR A 829 21.52 -0.39 -27.85
CA THR A 829 20.32 -1.18 -27.49
C THR A 829 19.85 -2.04 -28.65
N VAL A 830 19.78 -1.46 -29.86
CA VAL A 830 19.45 -2.22 -31.07
C VAL A 830 20.45 -3.34 -31.30
N ASP A 831 21.76 -3.07 -31.20
CA ASP A 831 22.79 -4.09 -31.39
C ASP A 831 22.72 -5.20 -30.35
N LEU A 832 22.47 -4.85 -29.08
CA LEU A 832 22.34 -5.78 -27.98
C LEU A 832 21.15 -6.73 -28.16
N LEU A 833 20.01 -6.21 -28.60
CA LEU A 833 18.74 -6.95 -28.68
C LEU A 833 18.38 -7.37 -30.11
N TYR A 834 19.26 -7.15 -31.09
CA TYR A 834 18.97 -7.40 -32.51
C TYR A 834 18.53 -8.84 -32.77
N ASN A 835 19.15 -9.79 -32.06
CA ASN A 835 18.88 -11.22 -32.22
C ASN A 835 17.66 -11.70 -31.41
N THR A 836 17.08 -10.87 -30.54
CA THR A 836 15.93 -11.24 -29.73
C THR A 836 14.75 -11.63 -30.62
N VAL A 837 14.26 -12.86 -30.44
CA VAL A 837 13.21 -13.46 -31.29
C VAL A 837 11.87 -12.79 -31.00
N SER A 838 11.55 -12.62 -29.73
CA SER A 838 10.30 -12.08 -29.20
C SER A 838 10.10 -10.57 -29.37
N LEU A 839 11.18 -9.84 -29.63
CA LEU A 839 11.14 -8.39 -29.75
C LEU A 839 10.40 -7.98 -31.03
N ALA A 840 9.22 -7.41 -30.85
CA ALA A 840 8.27 -7.11 -31.91
C ALA A 840 8.25 -5.62 -32.29
N LEU A 841 8.55 -4.74 -31.33
CA LEU A 841 8.33 -3.31 -31.48
C LEU A 841 9.36 -2.49 -30.68
N TRP A 842 9.78 -1.37 -31.27
CA TRP A 842 10.63 -0.36 -30.64
C TRP A 842 9.86 0.91 -30.27
N VAL A 843 10.11 1.45 -29.08
CA VAL A 843 9.51 2.72 -28.61
C VAL A 843 10.63 3.70 -28.24
N PRO A 844 11.00 4.66 -29.12
CA PRO A 844 12.05 5.63 -28.81
C PRO A 844 11.67 6.59 -27.68
N PHE A 845 10.43 7.09 -27.68
CA PHE A 845 9.97 8.08 -26.72
C PHE A 845 8.64 7.68 -26.09
N ASN A 846 8.51 7.97 -24.79
CA ASN A 846 7.30 7.75 -24.02
C ASN A 846 6.82 9.08 -23.44
N GLU A 847 5.57 9.44 -23.72
CA GLU A 847 4.91 10.60 -23.11
C GLU A 847 5.65 11.94 -23.32
N GLY A 848 6.36 12.09 -24.44
CA GLY A 848 7.17 13.29 -24.69
C GLY A 848 8.45 13.39 -23.87
N TRP A 849 8.72 12.46 -22.96
CA TRP A 849 9.87 12.59 -22.07
C TRP A 849 11.19 12.52 -22.82
N GLY A 850 11.91 13.65 -22.81
CA GLY A 850 13.19 13.73 -23.47
C GLY A 850 13.07 13.62 -24.99
N GLN A 851 11.87 13.75 -25.55
CA GLN A 851 11.55 13.64 -26.97
C GLN A 851 12.22 14.77 -27.77
N PHE A 852 12.77 14.40 -28.93
CA PHE A 852 13.33 15.32 -29.91
C PHE A 852 13.36 14.63 -31.28
N ASP A 853 13.07 15.39 -32.33
CA ASP A 853 13.21 14.96 -33.73
C ASP A 853 12.67 13.53 -33.96
N ALA A 854 11.45 13.24 -33.45
CA ALA A 854 10.97 11.86 -33.31
C ALA A 854 10.81 11.13 -34.65
N ILE A 855 10.55 11.86 -35.74
CA ILE A 855 10.47 11.29 -37.09
C ILE A 855 11.86 10.83 -37.53
N GLU A 856 12.85 11.72 -37.44
CA GLU A 856 14.22 11.46 -37.83
C GLU A 856 14.85 10.32 -37.00
N ILE A 857 14.56 10.28 -35.69
CA ILE A 857 14.97 9.20 -34.79
C ILE A 857 14.36 7.86 -35.21
N SER A 858 13.10 7.86 -35.65
CA SER A 858 12.42 6.64 -36.09
C SER A 858 12.93 6.13 -37.42
N GLU A 859 13.26 7.02 -38.36
CA GLU A 859 13.91 6.67 -39.63
C GLU A 859 15.31 6.09 -39.39
N LEU A 860 16.07 6.71 -38.48
CA LEU A 860 17.38 6.22 -38.08
C LEU A 860 17.29 4.82 -37.47
N LEU A 861 16.35 4.61 -36.55
CA LEU A 861 16.10 3.31 -35.94
C LEU A 861 15.73 2.25 -36.99
N ARG A 862 14.85 2.59 -37.93
CA ARG A 862 14.46 1.71 -39.04
C ARG A 862 15.65 1.35 -39.95
N SER A 863 16.61 2.26 -40.13
CA SER A 863 17.83 1.98 -40.91
C SER A 863 18.74 0.94 -40.24
N TRP A 864 18.67 0.80 -38.91
CA TRP A 864 19.46 -0.17 -38.15
C TRP A 864 18.73 -1.51 -37.99
N ASP A 865 17.41 -1.46 -37.85
CA ASP A 865 16.55 -2.62 -37.71
C ASP A 865 15.16 -2.36 -38.33
N SER A 866 14.99 -2.81 -39.56
CA SER A 866 13.73 -2.73 -40.29
C SER A 866 12.80 -3.92 -40.03
N SER A 867 13.19 -4.87 -39.17
CA SER A 867 12.45 -6.12 -38.95
C SER A 867 11.42 -6.05 -37.82
N ARG A 868 11.32 -4.91 -37.15
CA ARG A 868 10.32 -4.60 -36.11
C ARG A 868 9.57 -3.32 -36.46
N THR A 869 8.38 -3.18 -35.87
CA THR A 869 7.60 -1.95 -35.97
C THR A 869 8.11 -0.89 -34.96
N ILE A 870 7.74 0.37 -35.18
CA ILE A 870 8.21 1.51 -34.39
C ILE A 870 7.04 2.39 -33.95
N ASP A 871 6.91 2.62 -32.65
CA ASP A 871 6.05 3.65 -32.06
C ASP A 871 6.91 4.88 -31.72
N HIS A 872 6.98 5.85 -32.63
CA HIS A 872 7.97 6.96 -32.60
C HIS A 872 7.85 7.83 -31.34
N ALA A 873 6.62 8.13 -30.92
CA ALA A 873 6.31 8.98 -29.79
C ALA A 873 5.03 8.44 -29.12
N SER A 874 5.22 7.55 -28.13
CA SER A 874 4.10 6.84 -27.51
C SER A 874 3.24 7.76 -26.66
N GLY A 875 1.93 7.77 -26.93
CA GLY A 875 0.91 8.42 -26.12
C GLY A 875 0.74 9.92 -26.39
N TRP A 876 1.78 10.71 -26.14
CA TRP A 876 1.75 12.18 -26.24
C TRP A 876 2.62 12.71 -27.37
N HIS A 877 2.32 13.93 -27.85
CA HIS A 877 3.19 14.67 -28.76
C HIS A 877 3.54 13.93 -30.05
N ASP A 878 2.54 13.23 -30.58
CA ASP A 878 2.57 12.56 -31.87
C ASP A 878 2.96 13.54 -32.99
N GLN A 879 4.09 13.27 -33.65
CA GLN A 879 4.55 14.01 -34.82
C GLN A 879 4.03 13.45 -36.16
N LYS A 880 3.07 12.52 -36.15
CA LYS A 880 2.54 11.80 -37.31
C LYS A 880 3.60 10.94 -38.03
N GLY A 881 4.52 10.36 -37.26
CA GLY A 881 5.55 9.44 -37.74
C GLY A 881 5.28 8.00 -37.34
N GLY A 882 6.26 7.14 -37.58
CA GLY A 882 6.25 5.75 -37.12
C GLY A 882 5.18 4.87 -37.76
N ASP A 883 4.97 3.71 -37.15
CA ASP A 883 4.08 2.65 -37.60
C ASP A 883 2.74 2.65 -36.86
N LEU A 884 2.71 3.25 -35.66
CA LEU A 884 1.58 3.24 -34.75
C LEU A 884 0.98 4.64 -34.61
N PHE A 885 -0.34 4.66 -34.47
CA PHE A 885 -1.06 5.75 -33.84
C PHE A 885 -1.41 5.33 -32.42
N SER A 886 -0.53 5.70 -31.50
CA SER A 886 -0.52 5.27 -30.11
C SER A 886 -1.28 6.24 -29.20
N LYS A 887 -2.00 5.71 -28.22
CA LYS A 887 -2.82 6.50 -27.28
C LYS A 887 -2.62 6.00 -25.85
N HIS A 888 -2.42 6.95 -24.94
CA HIS A 888 -2.42 6.73 -23.49
C HIS A 888 -3.76 7.23 -22.92
N ILE A 889 -4.58 6.34 -22.36
CA ILE A 889 -5.92 6.69 -21.86
C ILE A 889 -6.23 5.93 -20.56
N TYR A 890 -6.24 6.64 -19.43
CA TYR A 890 -6.42 6.02 -18.10
C TYR A 890 -7.82 6.20 -17.50
N PHE A 891 -8.40 7.41 -17.60
CA PHE A 891 -9.67 7.77 -16.95
C PHE A 891 -10.76 8.25 -17.92
N ASP A 892 -10.38 8.78 -19.08
CA ASP A 892 -11.33 9.24 -20.10
C ASP A 892 -11.98 8.05 -20.83
N LYS A 893 -13.21 8.25 -21.32
CA LYS A 893 -13.86 7.29 -22.22
C LYS A 893 -13.01 7.13 -23.50
N ILE A 894 -12.70 5.89 -23.84
CA ILE A 894 -11.90 5.58 -25.03
C ILE A 894 -12.74 5.85 -26.27
N LYS A 895 -12.21 6.69 -27.16
CA LYS A 895 -12.83 7.02 -28.45
C LYS A 895 -11.90 6.58 -29.57
N PHE A 896 -12.46 5.88 -30.55
CA PHE A 896 -11.75 5.56 -31.78
C PHE A 896 -11.47 6.84 -32.56
N GLU A 897 -10.29 6.92 -33.14
CA GLU A 897 -9.86 7.97 -34.05
C GLU A 897 -9.29 7.29 -35.29
N ASP A 898 -9.73 7.69 -36.48
CA ASP A 898 -9.26 7.11 -37.74
C ASP A 898 -7.88 7.70 -38.08
N ASP A 899 -6.94 6.85 -38.48
CA ASP A 899 -5.57 7.20 -38.87
C ASP A 899 -5.05 6.14 -39.86
N ASP A 900 -4.14 6.52 -40.74
CA ASP A 900 -3.56 5.63 -41.75
C ASP A 900 -2.52 4.65 -41.16
N ARG A 901 -2.12 4.85 -39.90
CA ARG A 901 -1.23 3.97 -39.12
C ARG A 901 -2.04 2.97 -38.28
N VAL A 902 -1.33 2.06 -37.62
CA VAL A 902 -1.98 1.04 -36.77
C VAL A 902 -2.46 1.67 -35.45
N TRP A 903 -3.75 1.59 -35.17
CA TRP A 903 -4.34 2.12 -33.94
C TRP A 903 -4.00 1.24 -32.73
N ALA A 904 -3.39 1.82 -31.69
CA ALA A 904 -2.96 1.08 -30.49
C ALA A 904 -3.22 1.87 -29.20
N LEU A 905 -3.70 1.18 -28.17
CA LEU A 905 -3.75 1.68 -26.80
C LEU A 905 -2.45 1.25 -26.11
N THR A 906 -1.44 2.11 -26.12
CA THR A 906 -0.07 1.76 -25.71
C THR A 906 0.19 1.98 -24.23
N GLU A 907 -0.72 2.65 -23.53
CA GLU A 907 -0.97 2.52 -22.09
C GLU A 907 -2.44 2.80 -21.80
N TYR A 908 -3.07 1.98 -20.96
CA TYR A 908 -4.43 2.24 -20.51
C TYR A 908 -4.72 1.53 -19.18
N GLY A 909 -5.84 1.91 -18.56
CA GLY A 909 -6.25 1.33 -17.29
C GLY A 909 -5.53 1.99 -16.12
N GLY A 910 -4.74 1.23 -15.35
CA GLY A 910 -4.17 1.73 -14.11
C GLY A 910 -5.14 1.68 -12.93
N TYR A 911 -6.01 0.67 -12.92
CA TYR A 911 -7.00 0.47 -11.86
C TYR A 911 -6.32 -0.12 -10.63
N SER A 912 -6.65 0.44 -9.48
CA SER A 912 -5.81 0.37 -8.30
C SER A 912 -6.54 -0.22 -7.12
N TRP A 913 -5.85 -1.07 -6.38
CA TRP A 913 -6.33 -1.61 -5.12
C TRP A 913 -5.14 -1.82 -4.22
N ALA A 914 -5.03 -1.02 -3.16
CA ALA A 914 -3.98 -1.17 -2.16
C ALA A 914 -4.30 -2.36 -1.26
N VAL A 915 -3.51 -3.44 -1.39
CA VAL A 915 -3.68 -4.63 -0.57
C VAL A 915 -2.98 -4.44 0.77
N ASN A 916 -3.73 -4.49 1.87
CA ASN A 916 -3.20 -4.27 3.21
C ASN A 916 -2.05 -5.25 3.54
N GLY A 917 -0.96 -4.75 4.12
CA GLY A 917 0.24 -5.52 4.43
C GLY A 917 1.19 -5.74 3.24
N HIS A 918 0.80 -5.34 2.03
CA HIS A 918 1.56 -5.55 0.79
C HIS A 918 1.85 -4.26 0.02
N THR A 919 1.69 -3.10 0.67
CA THR A 919 2.07 -1.78 0.11
C THR A 919 3.40 -1.31 0.68
N TYR A 920 4.21 -0.67 -0.17
CA TYR A 920 5.54 -0.18 0.20
C TYR A 920 5.46 0.95 1.25
N ASN A 921 4.43 1.79 1.15
CA ASN A 921 4.12 2.85 2.09
C ASN A 921 2.60 3.14 2.14
N ASP A 922 2.23 4.21 2.84
CA ASP A 922 0.83 4.67 2.95
C ASP A 922 0.36 5.50 1.75
N ALA A 923 1.29 5.99 0.93
CA ALA A 923 0.94 6.69 -0.30
C ALA A 923 0.36 5.69 -1.30
N LYS A 924 -0.70 6.12 -1.99
CA LYS A 924 -1.42 5.30 -2.97
C LYS A 924 -1.61 6.13 -4.20
N PHE A 925 -0.86 5.80 -5.24
CA PHE A 925 -1.03 6.31 -6.58
C PHE A 925 -1.73 5.26 -7.44
N GLY A 926 -2.65 5.75 -8.25
CA GLY A 926 -3.57 4.95 -9.03
C GLY A 926 -4.52 5.84 -9.80
N TYR A 927 -4.93 5.42 -11.00
CA TYR A 927 -5.79 6.26 -11.85
C TYR A 927 -7.27 6.13 -11.49
N LEU A 928 -7.71 4.93 -11.09
CA LEU A 928 -9.01 4.68 -10.47
C LEU A 928 -8.84 3.71 -9.29
N VAL A 929 -9.36 4.08 -8.12
CA VAL A 929 -9.11 3.36 -6.86
C VAL A 929 -10.32 2.52 -6.44
N PHE A 930 -10.05 1.27 -6.07
CA PHE A 930 -11.00 0.27 -5.60
C PHE A 930 -10.56 -0.27 -4.24
N ASN A 931 -11.52 -0.77 -3.46
CA ASN A 931 -11.29 -1.18 -2.08
C ASN A 931 -11.16 -2.69 -1.90
N ASN A 932 -11.50 -3.48 -2.93
CA ASN A 932 -11.42 -4.94 -2.88
C ASN A 932 -11.24 -5.55 -4.28
N LYS A 933 -10.81 -6.83 -4.28
CA LYS A 933 -10.60 -7.66 -5.47
C LYS A 933 -11.79 -7.69 -6.42
N LEU A 934 -13.02 -7.84 -5.89
CA LEU A 934 -14.21 -8.04 -6.70
C LEU A 934 -14.56 -6.78 -7.50
N ASP A 935 -14.54 -5.61 -6.86
CA ASP A 935 -14.84 -4.34 -7.52
C ASP A 935 -13.80 -4.00 -8.59
N LEU A 936 -12.50 -4.21 -8.28
CA LEU A 936 -11.41 -4.05 -9.24
C LEU A 936 -11.61 -4.93 -10.48
N GLN A 937 -11.92 -6.21 -10.25
CA GLN A 937 -12.15 -7.18 -11.32
C GLN A 937 -13.39 -6.83 -12.15
N SER A 938 -14.49 -6.44 -11.51
CA SER A 938 -15.70 -5.99 -12.21
C SER A 938 -15.44 -4.78 -13.10
N ALA A 939 -14.66 -3.80 -12.62
CA ALA A 939 -14.29 -2.63 -13.40
C ALA A 939 -13.40 -3.01 -14.60
N PHE A 940 -12.44 -3.93 -14.43
CA PHE A 940 -11.62 -4.44 -15.53
C PHE A 940 -12.47 -5.12 -16.61
N ILE A 941 -13.41 -5.98 -16.22
CA ILE A 941 -14.35 -6.65 -17.13
C ILE A 941 -15.18 -5.61 -17.89
N GLN A 942 -15.70 -4.62 -17.18
CA GLN A 942 -16.55 -3.57 -17.75
C GLN A 942 -15.78 -2.76 -18.80
N LEU A 943 -14.58 -2.28 -18.45
CA LEU A 943 -13.71 -1.53 -19.36
C LEU A 943 -13.49 -2.29 -20.67
N HIS A 944 -13.15 -3.58 -20.58
CA HIS A 944 -12.85 -4.37 -21.76
C HIS A 944 -14.09 -4.67 -22.61
N ASN A 945 -15.17 -5.12 -22.00
CA ASN A 945 -16.38 -5.50 -22.73
C ASN A 945 -17.08 -4.30 -23.37
N GLU A 946 -17.15 -3.16 -22.66
CA GLU A 946 -17.91 -2.01 -23.12
C GLU A 946 -17.11 -1.07 -24.02
N GLN A 947 -15.79 -0.98 -23.81
CA GLN A 947 -14.96 -0.01 -24.52
C GLN A 947 -13.90 -0.63 -25.41
N ILE A 948 -13.20 -1.70 -25.01
CA ILE A 948 -12.03 -2.19 -25.76
C ILE A 948 -12.42 -3.18 -26.86
N VAL A 949 -13.20 -4.21 -26.53
CA VAL A 949 -13.62 -5.25 -27.49
C VAL A 949 -14.30 -4.64 -28.72
N PRO A 950 -15.24 -3.66 -28.60
CA PRO A 950 -15.85 -3.04 -29.77
C PRO A 950 -14.90 -2.24 -30.68
N LEU A 951 -13.69 -1.91 -30.21
CA LEU A 951 -12.69 -1.17 -30.98
C LEU A 951 -11.84 -2.08 -31.86
N VAL A 952 -11.79 -3.39 -31.57
CA VAL A 952 -11.05 -4.36 -32.39
C VAL A 952 -11.58 -4.36 -33.82
N GLU A 953 -12.90 -4.42 -34.00
CA GLU A 953 -13.55 -4.34 -35.31
C GLU A 953 -13.29 -3.00 -36.03
N LYS A 954 -13.06 -1.91 -35.29
CA LYS A 954 -12.82 -0.58 -35.87
C LYS A 954 -11.40 -0.36 -36.37
N GLY A 955 -10.42 -1.05 -35.79
CA GLY A 955 -9.01 -0.89 -36.16
C GLY A 955 -8.00 -1.06 -35.02
N LEU A 956 -8.43 -1.22 -33.76
CA LEU A 956 -7.52 -1.46 -32.63
C LEU A 956 -6.73 -2.76 -32.83
N SER A 957 -5.41 -2.70 -32.70
CA SER A 957 -4.51 -3.86 -32.90
C SER A 957 -3.65 -4.23 -31.70
N ALA A 958 -3.53 -3.35 -30.72
CA ALA A 958 -2.69 -3.59 -29.56
C ALA A 958 -3.23 -2.86 -28.33
N ILE A 959 -3.12 -3.49 -27.17
CA ILE A 959 -3.40 -2.93 -25.86
C ILE A 959 -2.20 -3.17 -24.94
N ILE A 960 -1.86 -2.21 -24.08
CA ILE A 960 -0.87 -2.38 -23.01
C ILE A 960 -1.49 -1.92 -21.69
N TYR A 961 -1.84 -2.87 -20.82
CA TYR A 961 -2.45 -2.57 -19.53
C TYR A 961 -1.39 -2.12 -18.52
N THR A 962 -1.61 -0.99 -17.86
CA THR A 962 -0.74 -0.51 -16.76
C THR A 962 -1.25 -1.11 -15.44
N GLN A 963 -0.53 -2.00 -14.75
CA GLN A 963 0.81 -2.57 -15.02
C GLN A 963 1.03 -3.96 -14.38
N LEU A 964 2.19 -4.61 -14.59
CA LEU A 964 2.51 -5.96 -14.09
C LEU A 964 2.43 -6.05 -12.56
N SER A 965 3.21 -5.24 -11.85
CA SER A 965 3.24 -5.23 -10.39
C SER A 965 3.01 -3.82 -9.83
N ASP A 966 2.56 -3.74 -8.59
CA ASP A 966 2.66 -2.51 -7.82
C ASP A 966 4.15 -2.12 -7.75
N VAL A 967 4.45 -0.82 -7.72
CA VAL A 967 5.81 -0.29 -7.60
C VAL A 967 5.78 0.92 -6.68
N GLU A 968 6.34 0.75 -5.49
CA GLU A 968 6.35 1.77 -4.43
C GLU A 968 4.98 2.41 -4.16
N ASP A 969 4.80 3.67 -4.58
CA ASP A 969 3.58 4.45 -4.42
C ASP A 969 2.47 3.98 -5.38
N GLU A 970 2.82 3.38 -6.54
CA GLU A 970 1.86 2.91 -7.52
C GLU A 970 1.26 1.56 -7.13
N VAL A 971 -0.04 1.53 -6.89
CA VAL A 971 -0.80 0.34 -6.42
C VAL A 971 -1.81 -0.16 -7.47
N ASN A 972 -1.47 0.01 -8.75
CA ASN A 972 -2.22 -0.34 -9.96
C ASN A 972 -1.73 -1.61 -10.68
N GLY A 973 -0.85 -2.40 -10.05
CA GLY A 973 -0.33 -3.64 -10.59
C GLY A 973 -1.33 -4.81 -10.59
N LEU A 974 -1.11 -5.79 -11.47
CA LEU A 974 -1.79 -7.10 -11.44
C LEU A 974 -1.41 -7.94 -10.22
N ILE A 975 -0.19 -7.74 -9.69
CA ILE A 975 0.34 -8.37 -8.49
C ILE A 975 0.92 -7.32 -7.53
N THR A 976 0.96 -7.59 -6.23
CA THR A 976 1.57 -6.69 -5.24
C THR A 976 3.08 -6.54 -5.43
N TYR A 977 3.70 -5.50 -4.85
CA TYR A 977 5.12 -5.18 -5.07
C TYR A 977 6.08 -6.25 -4.52
N ASP A 978 5.64 -7.01 -3.51
CA ASP A 978 6.35 -8.19 -2.98
C ASP A 978 6.02 -9.50 -3.74
N ARG A 979 5.19 -9.44 -4.78
CA ARG A 979 4.76 -10.59 -5.59
C ARG A 979 4.02 -11.67 -4.78
N LYS A 980 3.45 -11.33 -3.62
CA LYS A 980 2.76 -12.30 -2.76
C LYS A 980 1.27 -12.44 -3.06
N ILE A 981 0.62 -11.39 -3.57
CA ILE A 981 -0.82 -11.40 -3.84
C ILE A 981 -1.13 -10.98 -5.27
N VAL A 982 -1.74 -11.90 -6.02
CA VAL A 982 -2.33 -11.63 -7.33
C VAL A 982 -3.70 -10.97 -7.15
N LYS A 983 -3.82 -9.73 -7.63
CA LYS A 983 -4.95 -8.83 -7.39
C LYS A 983 -6.17 -9.12 -8.25
N PHE A 984 -6.00 -9.97 -9.28
CA PHE A 984 -7.07 -10.43 -10.18
C PHE A 984 -7.27 -11.95 -10.09
N ASP A 985 -8.41 -12.46 -10.54
CA ASP A 985 -8.54 -13.88 -10.87
C ASP A 985 -7.97 -14.12 -12.28
N THR A 986 -6.97 -15.00 -12.38
CA THR A 986 -6.23 -15.24 -13.63
C THR A 986 -7.14 -15.75 -14.76
N LYS A 987 -8.12 -16.62 -14.43
CA LYS A 987 -9.06 -17.17 -15.42
C LYS A 987 -10.03 -16.11 -15.92
N VAL A 988 -10.43 -15.20 -15.06
CA VAL A 988 -11.32 -14.10 -15.43
C VAL A 988 -10.60 -13.14 -16.38
N VAL A 989 -9.37 -12.72 -16.05
CA VAL A 989 -8.56 -11.87 -16.94
C VAL A 989 -8.38 -12.56 -18.30
N LYS A 990 -8.03 -13.85 -18.30
CA LYS A 990 -7.89 -14.63 -19.52
C LYS A 990 -9.16 -14.65 -20.36
N SER A 991 -10.32 -14.93 -19.77
CA SER A 991 -11.60 -14.95 -20.48
C SER A 991 -11.97 -13.61 -21.12
N VAL A 992 -11.52 -12.50 -20.54
CA VAL A 992 -11.73 -11.15 -21.07
C VAL A 992 -10.78 -10.88 -22.23
N LEU A 993 -9.49 -11.18 -22.05
CA LEU A 993 -8.46 -10.96 -23.05
C LEU A 993 -8.58 -11.89 -24.27
N ASP A 994 -9.11 -13.10 -24.11
CA ASP A 994 -9.35 -14.04 -25.21
C ASP A 994 -10.42 -13.53 -26.21
N LYS A 995 -11.20 -12.50 -25.87
CA LYS A 995 -12.12 -11.83 -26.79
C LYS A 995 -11.40 -10.90 -27.78
N LEU A 996 -10.14 -10.57 -27.52
CA LEU A 996 -9.34 -9.65 -28.34
C LEU A 996 -8.58 -10.43 -29.40
N GLN A 997 -9.29 -10.78 -30.47
CA GLN A 997 -8.80 -11.52 -31.62
C GLN A 997 -9.43 -10.96 -32.91
N PHE A 998 -8.80 -11.24 -34.05
CA PHE A 998 -9.25 -10.76 -35.37
C PHE A 998 -10.24 -11.71 -36.06
#